data_AF-A0A1I9W0G3-F1
#
_entry.id   AF-A0A1I9W0G3-F1
#
_cell.length_a   1.000
_cell.length_b   1.000
_cell.length_c   1.000
_cell.angle_alpha   90.00
_cell.angle_beta   90.00
_cell.angle_gamma   90.00
#
_symmetry.space_group_name_H-M   'P 1'
#
loop_
_entity.id
_entity.type
_entity.pdbx_description
1 polymer ?
#
loop_
_entity_poly.entity_id
_entity_poly.type
_entity_poly.pdbx_seq_one_letter_code
_entity_poly.pdbx_strand_id
1 'polypeptide(L)'
;MPYLNVFGQRVLYVDIDVHHGDGVEEAFYTTDRVMTVSFHKYGDFFPGTGHIKDTGAGQGKNYALNIPLNDGMDDENFRGLFRPLIQKVMEVYQPDAVVLQCGADSLSGDRLGCFNLSVKGHADCLRFLRSYNVPLMVLGGGGYTIRNVARCWCYETAVAVGVEPDNKLPYNEYFEYFGPDYTLHVEPSNVENLNSPKDMERIRNILLEQLSRLPNAPSVPFQTTPPTTEVPEEAEEDMDQRPKRRIWNGEDFESDHDEDEKPGPRFFNADAQPNNKIRDGVDAMEEDKKEHPGGASTCMKRHRCPYPFVLMPSPCNKSSLRCHLLPIAINQKESEETEQMSLTALQIRPFTPYPIQISHHTYRRIIKLSSKTLSKPLQIKSKSQETHHDFTPQTRTQDDGIPIEDVKIIAKFKSRHNYIRVLEISRKADHPFAGSRLLLLDAPGNIHSISFLFKSLTNTYFDVFAALPPIIPPGPIGILGFGAGSAARLLLELYPGVVVHGWELDSSVIDVGREFFGLKKLEKQYPDRLFIYVGNALSAKVKDGFSGILVDLFCKGSLIPELQDPNTWEKLRKSLRKGGRIMVNVGGSCVEAEDKRRDGKVLMEDTLKAMHQVFGDRLFVLNLGNRKDDSSLALTGKLPDLDAWKKVLPRSLSCYVDMWRPLSL
;
A
#
# COMPACT_ATOMS: atom_id res chain seq x y z
N MET A 1 6.32 -11.26 0.46
CA MET A 1 7.10 -11.77 -0.70
C MET A 1 7.23 -13.29 -0.60
N PRO A 2 6.58 -14.11 -1.46
CA PRO A 2 6.70 -15.58 -1.39
C PRO A 2 7.89 -16.17 -2.16
N TYR A 3 8.40 -15.47 -3.19
CA TYR A 3 9.15 -16.09 -4.30
C TYR A 3 10.64 -16.36 -4.07
N LEU A 4 11.22 -16.00 -2.92
CA LEU A 4 12.63 -16.28 -2.58
C LEU A 4 12.78 -17.35 -1.49
N ASN A 5 11.70 -18.05 -1.10
CA ASN A 5 11.72 -18.95 0.06
C ASN A 5 12.19 -20.38 -0.30
N VAL A 6 13.35 -20.47 -0.95
CA VAL A 6 14.08 -21.75 -1.12
C VAL A 6 14.98 -21.96 0.11
N PHE A 7 14.98 -23.17 0.65
CA PHE A 7 15.77 -23.52 1.83
C PHE A 7 17.28 -23.36 1.57
N GLY A 8 18.01 -22.85 2.56
CA GLY A 8 19.48 -22.70 2.53
C GLY A 8 20.04 -21.47 1.81
N GLN A 9 19.26 -20.79 0.96
CA GLN A 9 19.78 -19.66 0.17
C GLN A 9 20.08 -18.41 1.02
N ARG A 10 21.24 -17.80 0.78
CA ARG A 10 21.62 -16.42 1.12
C ARG A 10 21.33 -15.51 -0.07
N VAL A 11 20.60 -14.41 0.15
CA VAL A 11 20.33 -13.41 -0.90
C VAL A 11 21.14 -12.14 -0.62
N LEU A 12 21.78 -11.57 -1.64
CA LEU A 12 22.35 -10.23 -1.56
C LEU A 12 21.39 -9.24 -2.24
N TYR A 13 21.00 -8.20 -1.52
CA TYR A 13 20.29 -7.04 -2.06
C TYR A 13 21.28 -5.87 -2.21
N VAL A 14 21.41 -5.36 -3.43
CA VAL A 14 22.22 -4.17 -3.73
C VAL A 14 21.31 -3.06 -4.23
N ASP A 15 21.49 -1.86 -3.70
CA ASP A 15 20.70 -0.68 -3.99
C ASP A 15 21.59 0.49 -4.45
N ILE A 16 21.26 1.06 -5.61
CA ILE A 16 21.95 2.22 -6.22
C ILE A 16 20.99 3.36 -6.57
N ASP A 17 19.78 3.34 -5.99
CA ASP A 17 18.90 4.52 -5.87
C ASP A 17 19.62 5.66 -5.12
N VAL A 18 19.26 6.92 -5.37
CA VAL A 18 19.85 8.03 -4.61
C VAL A 18 19.38 8.05 -3.14
N HIS A 19 18.27 7.38 -2.83
CA HIS A 19 17.71 7.25 -1.49
C HIS A 19 18.15 5.94 -0.80
N HIS A 20 18.24 5.94 0.53
CA HIS A 20 18.46 4.69 1.27
C HIS A 20 17.27 3.73 1.10
N GLY A 21 17.56 2.46 0.79
CA GLY A 21 16.58 1.36 0.61
C GLY A 21 15.91 0.89 1.92
N ASP A 22 15.39 1.82 2.71
CA ASP A 22 15.01 1.64 4.11
C ASP A 22 14.04 0.48 4.35
N GLY A 23 13.01 0.34 3.52
CA GLY A 23 12.01 -0.72 3.64
C GLY A 23 12.52 -2.14 3.32
N VAL A 24 13.65 -2.26 2.61
CA VAL A 24 14.31 -3.57 2.37
C VAL A 24 15.31 -3.87 3.49
N GLU A 25 16.05 -2.86 3.95
CA GLU A 25 16.89 -2.99 5.13
C GLU A 25 16.07 -3.34 6.38
N GLU A 26 14.98 -2.63 6.66
CA GLU A 26 14.09 -2.90 7.81
C GLU A 26 13.51 -4.32 7.76
N ALA A 27 13.06 -4.77 6.58
CA ALA A 27 12.47 -6.10 6.39
C ALA A 27 13.44 -7.26 6.68
N PHE A 28 14.75 -7.02 6.61
CA PHE A 28 15.78 -8.04 6.83
C PHE A 28 16.76 -7.71 7.98
N TYR A 29 16.55 -6.59 8.69
CA TYR A 29 17.48 -6.01 9.69
C TYR A 29 17.93 -6.96 10.81
N THR A 30 17.20 -8.05 11.03
CA THR A 30 17.44 -9.02 12.11
C THR A 30 17.90 -10.41 11.64
N THR A 31 18.05 -10.66 10.33
CA THR A 31 18.48 -11.95 9.76
C THR A 31 19.81 -11.86 9.03
N ASP A 32 20.58 -12.95 9.06
CA ASP A 32 21.81 -13.18 8.28
C ASP A 32 21.54 -13.79 6.89
N ARG A 33 20.30 -14.19 6.58
CA ARG A 33 19.92 -14.82 5.30
C ARG A 33 19.76 -13.84 4.14
N VAL A 34 19.67 -12.55 4.43
CA VAL A 34 19.67 -11.49 3.42
C VAL A 34 20.66 -10.41 3.87
N MET A 35 21.57 -10.02 2.97
CA MET A 35 22.48 -8.91 3.20
C MET A 35 22.01 -7.71 2.37
N THR A 36 21.86 -6.54 3.01
CA THR A 36 21.53 -5.28 2.31
C THR A 36 22.78 -4.43 2.14
N VAL A 37 22.96 -3.87 0.93
CA VAL A 37 24.05 -2.96 0.59
C VAL A 37 23.47 -1.78 -0.18
N SER A 38 23.52 -0.56 0.38
CA SER A 38 22.88 0.61 -0.24
C SER A 38 23.84 1.79 -0.37
N PHE A 39 23.93 2.36 -1.57
CA PHE A 39 24.79 3.48 -1.94
C PHE A 39 23.97 4.75 -2.21
N HIS A 40 23.76 5.57 -1.19
CA HIS A 40 22.73 6.61 -1.19
C HIS A 40 23.25 7.96 -0.65
N LYS A 41 22.53 9.05 -0.95
CA LYS A 41 22.75 10.33 -0.30
C LYS A 41 22.30 10.27 1.16
N TYR A 42 23.08 10.86 2.06
CA TYR A 42 22.78 10.93 3.49
C TYR A 42 22.88 12.38 4.03
N GLY A 43 22.32 12.61 5.23
CA GLY A 43 22.22 13.92 5.86
C GLY A 43 20.77 14.43 5.85
N ASP A 44 20.57 15.70 5.50
CA ASP A 44 19.24 16.30 5.31
C ASP A 44 18.61 15.82 3.99
N PHE A 45 18.26 14.53 3.93
CA PHE A 45 17.70 13.86 2.76
C PHE A 45 16.75 12.72 3.14
N PHE A 46 15.80 12.40 2.26
CA PHE A 46 14.88 11.28 2.47
C PHE A 46 15.62 9.94 2.28
N PRO A 47 15.35 8.88 3.06
CA PRO A 47 14.39 8.76 4.16
C PRO A 47 14.92 9.16 5.56
N GLY A 48 16.17 9.62 5.67
CA GLY A 48 16.81 9.98 6.95
C GLY A 48 17.37 8.80 7.76
N THR A 49 17.42 7.61 7.17
CA THR A 49 18.10 6.40 7.69
C THR A 49 19.26 6.01 6.77
N GLY A 50 20.08 5.03 7.15
CA GLY A 50 21.24 4.59 6.35
C GLY A 50 22.56 5.20 6.80
N HIS A 51 22.70 5.56 8.08
CA HIS A 51 23.99 5.99 8.62
C HIS A 51 25.00 4.84 8.49
N ILE A 52 26.30 5.14 8.35
CA ILE A 52 27.44 4.17 8.41
C ILE A 52 27.60 3.43 9.77
N LYS A 53 26.55 3.41 10.60
CA LYS A 53 26.41 2.72 11.88
C LYS A 53 25.13 1.87 11.93
N ASP A 54 24.17 2.14 11.04
CA ASP A 54 22.98 1.32 10.80
C ASP A 54 23.46 0.07 10.08
N THR A 55 23.51 -1.02 10.84
CA THR A 55 24.33 -2.21 10.57
C THR A 55 23.65 -3.47 11.13
N GLY A 56 22.31 -3.50 11.06
CA GLY A 56 21.48 -4.59 11.54
C GLY A 56 21.45 -4.74 13.06
N ALA A 57 20.69 -5.73 13.52
CA ALA A 57 20.55 -6.15 14.91
C ALA A 57 20.36 -7.67 15.00
N GLY A 58 20.45 -8.26 16.19
CA GLY A 58 20.26 -9.70 16.37
C GLY A 58 21.23 -10.54 15.52
N GLN A 59 20.71 -11.48 14.73
CA GLN A 59 21.52 -12.29 13.81
C GLN A 59 21.97 -11.49 12.58
N GLY A 60 21.15 -10.54 12.10
CA GLY A 60 21.50 -9.61 11.01
C GLY A 60 22.57 -8.58 11.35
N LYS A 61 23.27 -8.70 12.50
CA LYS A 61 24.33 -7.76 12.87
C LYS A 61 25.52 -7.83 11.90
N ASN A 62 25.85 -6.69 11.31
CA ASN A 62 26.80 -6.48 10.21
C ASN A 62 26.33 -6.94 8.81
N TYR A 63 25.10 -7.46 8.67
CA TYR A 63 24.48 -7.84 7.38
C TYR A 63 23.69 -6.70 6.71
N ALA A 64 23.65 -5.52 7.33
CA ALA A 64 23.31 -4.26 6.66
C ALA A 64 24.60 -3.44 6.47
N LEU A 65 24.85 -2.98 5.25
CA LEU A 65 26.06 -2.26 4.86
C LEU A 65 25.68 -0.96 4.14
N ASN A 66 25.68 0.15 4.88
CA ASN A 66 25.27 1.45 4.38
C ASN A 66 26.44 2.33 3.97
N ILE A 67 26.35 2.88 2.75
CA ILE A 67 27.35 3.75 2.15
C ILE A 67 26.73 5.16 2.00
N PRO A 68 26.77 6.00 3.06
CA PRO A 68 26.26 7.36 3.02
C PRO A 68 27.19 8.29 2.24
N LEU A 69 26.64 9.02 1.27
CA LEU A 69 27.35 9.90 0.34
C LEU A 69 26.81 11.34 0.36
N ASN A 70 27.60 12.25 -0.18
CA ASN A 70 27.26 13.66 -0.43
C ASN A 70 26.89 13.91 -1.90
N ASP A 71 26.45 15.13 -2.20
CA ASP A 71 26.03 15.60 -3.53
C ASP A 71 27.17 15.56 -4.57
N GLY A 72 26.79 15.53 -5.85
CA GLY A 72 27.71 15.63 -6.99
C GLY A 72 28.53 14.38 -7.28
N MET A 73 28.22 13.25 -6.64
CA MET A 73 28.92 11.97 -6.82
C MET A 73 29.05 11.56 -8.30
N ASP A 74 30.28 11.31 -8.75
CA ASP A 74 30.64 10.98 -10.14
C ASP A 74 30.96 9.49 -10.38
N ASP A 75 31.04 9.11 -11.66
CA ASP A 75 31.34 7.77 -12.15
C ASP A 75 32.63 7.14 -11.62
N GLU A 76 33.69 7.93 -11.42
CA GLU A 76 35.01 7.41 -11.02
C GLU A 76 35.04 7.14 -9.52
N ASN A 77 34.54 8.11 -8.75
CA ASN A 77 34.39 8.04 -7.31
C ASN A 77 33.40 6.95 -6.88
N PHE A 78 32.23 6.85 -7.51
CA PHE A 78 31.23 5.81 -7.22
C PHE A 78 31.79 4.41 -7.52
N ARG A 79 32.44 4.23 -8.69
CA ARG A 79 33.13 2.99 -9.06
C ARG A 79 34.24 2.61 -8.07
N GLY A 80 34.94 3.62 -7.53
CA GLY A 80 35.99 3.48 -6.52
C GLY A 80 35.51 2.95 -5.16
N LEU A 81 34.23 3.15 -4.81
CA LEU A 81 33.59 2.49 -3.67
C LEU A 81 32.91 1.18 -4.04
N PHE A 82 32.07 1.21 -5.09
CA PHE A 82 31.20 0.10 -5.46
C PHE A 82 31.98 -1.19 -5.69
N ARG A 83 33.02 -1.14 -6.53
CA ARG A 83 33.76 -2.35 -6.92
C ARG A 83 34.51 -2.99 -5.74
N PRO A 84 35.32 -2.28 -4.93
CA PRO A 84 35.99 -2.89 -3.77
C PRO A 84 35.03 -3.40 -2.69
N LEU A 85 33.94 -2.67 -2.41
CA LEU A 85 32.98 -3.06 -1.37
C LEU A 85 32.14 -4.27 -1.81
N ILE A 86 31.58 -4.26 -3.02
CA ILE A 86 30.84 -5.40 -3.56
C ILE A 86 31.76 -6.61 -3.76
N GLN A 87 33.02 -6.42 -4.17
CA GLN A 87 33.99 -7.52 -4.21
C GLN A 87 34.16 -8.17 -2.84
N LYS A 88 34.31 -7.39 -1.78
CA LYS A 88 34.47 -7.94 -0.42
C LYS A 88 33.19 -8.58 0.12
N VAL A 89 32.02 -8.01 -0.19
CA VAL A 89 30.71 -8.61 0.11
C VAL A 89 30.59 -9.99 -0.55
N MET A 90 30.84 -10.09 -1.85
CA MET A 90 30.76 -11.38 -2.58
C MET A 90 31.75 -12.41 -2.03
N GLU A 91 32.93 -11.98 -1.55
CA GLU A 91 33.95 -12.85 -0.94
C GLU A 91 33.51 -13.44 0.42
N VAL A 92 32.96 -12.62 1.34
CA VAL A 92 32.65 -13.04 2.71
C VAL A 92 31.24 -13.60 2.89
N TYR A 93 30.27 -13.03 2.18
CA TYR A 93 28.85 -13.39 2.29
C TYR A 93 28.44 -14.49 1.30
N GLN A 94 29.09 -14.55 0.14
CA GLN A 94 28.94 -15.62 -0.86
C GLN A 94 27.46 -15.89 -1.20
N PRO A 95 26.71 -14.91 -1.74
CA PRO A 95 25.27 -15.06 -1.97
C PRO A 95 24.95 -16.11 -3.04
N ASP A 96 23.86 -16.84 -2.83
CA ASP A 96 23.33 -17.84 -3.79
C ASP A 96 22.42 -17.18 -4.84
N ALA A 97 21.94 -15.96 -4.58
CA ALA A 97 21.20 -15.09 -5.50
C ALA A 97 21.46 -13.60 -5.19
N VAL A 98 21.40 -12.75 -6.22
CA VAL A 98 21.51 -11.29 -6.12
C VAL A 98 20.23 -10.62 -6.61
N VAL A 99 19.78 -9.59 -5.90
CA VAL A 99 18.78 -8.62 -6.36
C VAL A 99 19.46 -7.26 -6.45
N LEU A 100 19.41 -6.64 -7.63
CA LEU A 100 19.88 -5.27 -7.85
C LEU A 100 18.68 -4.36 -8.11
N GLN A 101 18.53 -3.32 -7.29
CA GLN A 101 17.64 -2.19 -7.52
C GLN A 101 18.43 -1.14 -8.32
N CYS A 102 17.89 -0.71 -9.47
CA CYS A 102 18.49 0.26 -10.39
C CYS A 102 17.71 1.59 -10.42
N GLY A 103 17.70 2.31 -9.30
CA GLY A 103 17.05 3.61 -9.12
C GLY A 103 17.75 4.71 -9.90
N ALA A 104 17.10 5.16 -10.97
CA ALA A 104 17.68 6.06 -11.97
C ALA A 104 17.63 7.55 -11.57
N ASP A 105 17.34 7.87 -10.32
CA ASP A 105 17.48 9.21 -9.73
C ASP A 105 18.88 9.50 -9.20
N SER A 106 19.76 8.49 -9.10
CA SER A 106 21.19 8.65 -8.88
C SER A 106 21.94 9.22 -10.11
N LEU A 107 21.23 9.47 -11.23
CA LEU A 107 21.78 9.99 -12.48
C LEU A 107 21.94 11.53 -12.50
N SER A 108 22.94 11.97 -13.27
CA SER A 108 23.12 13.36 -13.72
C SER A 108 21.82 13.96 -14.27
N GLY A 109 21.41 15.09 -13.67
CA GLY A 109 20.25 15.86 -14.13
C GLY A 109 18.89 15.22 -13.83
N ASP A 110 18.78 14.41 -12.77
CA ASP A 110 17.47 14.08 -12.19
C ASP A 110 16.74 15.33 -11.62
N ARG A 111 15.45 15.20 -11.26
CA ARG A 111 14.64 16.27 -10.67
C ARG A 111 14.67 16.32 -9.14
N LEU A 112 14.95 15.19 -8.47
CA LEU A 112 14.96 15.07 -7.01
C LEU A 112 16.33 14.59 -6.50
N GLY A 113 16.99 13.70 -7.23
CA GLY A 113 18.36 13.28 -6.94
C GLY A 113 19.40 14.36 -7.27
N CYS A 114 20.52 14.35 -6.54
CA CYS A 114 21.62 15.30 -6.71
C CYS A 114 23.01 14.63 -6.79
N PHE A 115 23.06 13.39 -7.27
CA PHE A 115 24.28 12.77 -7.78
C PHE A 115 24.54 13.20 -9.24
N ASN A 116 25.69 12.81 -9.80
CA ASN A 116 26.17 13.23 -11.11
C ASN A 116 26.58 12.04 -12.00
N LEU A 117 26.00 10.85 -11.77
CA LEU A 117 26.35 9.63 -12.49
C LEU A 117 25.89 9.66 -13.95
N SER A 118 26.72 9.14 -14.85
CA SER A 118 26.35 8.86 -16.22
C SER A 118 25.56 7.54 -16.32
N VAL A 119 24.84 7.36 -17.43
CA VAL A 119 24.22 6.07 -17.79
C VAL A 119 25.25 4.93 -17.87
N LYS A 120 26.53 5.24 -18.17
CA LYS A 120 27.61 4.24 -18.19
C LYS A 120 28.15 3.92 -16.80
N GLY A 121 28.19 4.90 -15.89
CA GLY A 121 28.58 4.72 -14.49
C GLY A 121 27.59 3.85 -13.73
N HIS A 122 26.30 4.19 -13.84
CA HIS A 122 25.20 3.42 -13.27
C HIS A 122 25.25 1.96 -13.74
N ALA A 123 25.24 1.74 -15.07
CA ALA A 123 25.28 0.40 -15.65
C ALA A 123 26.60 -0.37 -15.43
N ASP A 124 27.68 0.29 -14.96
CA ASP A 124 28.90 -0.41 -14.55
C ASP A 124 28.68 -1.28 -13.29
N CYS A 125 27.70 -0.91 -12.47
CA CYS A 125 27.31 -1.64 -11.27
C CYS A 125 26.66 -2.98 -11.63
N LEU A 126 25.68 -2.93 -12.54
CA LEU A 126 25.08 -4.11 -13.15
C LEU A 126 26.12 -4.96 -13.90
N ARG A 127 26.98 -4.34 -14.71
CA ARG A 127 28.06 -5.01 -15.44
C ARG A 127 29.02 -5.75 -14.50
N PHE A 128 29.33 -5.17 -13.33
CA PHE A 128 30.17 -5.78 -12.32
C PHE A 128 29.49 -6.94 -11.59
N LEU A 129 28.27 -6.78 -11.09
CA LEU A 129 27.51 -7.86 -10.44
C LEU A 129 27.28 -9.05 -11.38
N ARG A 130 26.92 -8.79 -12.65
CA ARG A 130 26.75 -9.81 -13.70
C ARG A 130 28.01 -10.66 -13.92
N SER A 131 29.21 -10.12 -13.68
CA SER A 131 30.49 -10.83 -13.87
C SER A 131 30.70 -12.00 -12.90
N TYR A 132 29.99 -12.03 -11.77
CA TYR A 132 30.05 -13.12 -10.79
C TYR A 132 29.25 -14.36 -11.22
N ASN A 133 28.38 -14.27 -12.25
CA ASN A 133 27.53 -15.37 -12.74
C ASN A 133 26.60 -16.01 -11.69
N VAL A 134 26.33 -15.31 -10.58
CA VAL A 134 25.28 -15.65 -9.61
C VAL A 134 23.91 -15.27 -10.19
N PRO A 135 22.82 -16.04 -9.94
CA PRO A 135 21.46 -15.68 -10.36
C PRO A 135 21.10 -14.24 -9.95
N LEU A 136 20.80 -13.40 -10.94
CA LEU A 136 20.62 -11.95 -10.76
C LEU A 136 19.21 -11.53 -11.18
N MET A 137 18.47 -10.91 -10.26
CA MET A 137 17.25 -10.17 -10.53
C MET A 137 17.60 -8.67 -10.62
N VAL A 138 17.13 -8.00 -11.67
CA VAL A 138 17.28 -6.54 -11.84
C VAL A 138 15.90 -5.90 -11.76
N LEU A 139 15.79 -4.83 -10.97
CA LEU A 139 14.56 -4.08 -10.72
C LEU A 139 14.78 -2.61 -11.03
N GLY A 140 13.73 -1.87 -11.41
CA GLY A 140 13.76 -0.40 -11.39
C GLY A 140 13.71 0.15 -9.97
N GLY A 141 13.66 1.49 -9.85
CA GLY A 141 13.60 2.21 -8.58
C GLY A 141 13.01 3.61 -8.77
N GLY A 142 13.59 4.61 -8.11
CA GLY A 142 13.35 6.02 -8.40
C GLY A 142 13.82 6.45 -9.80
N GLY A 143 13.63 7.75 -10.10
CA GLY A 143 13.95 8.35 -11.39
C GLY A 143 12.86 9.29 -11.89
N TYR A 144 13.16 10.58 -11.95
CA TYR A 144 12.18 11.66 -12.11
C TYR A 144 12.44 12.54 -13.34
N THR A 145 13.66 12.57 -13.88
CA THR A 145 13.93 12.98 -15.28
C THR A 145 13.67 11.80 -16.21
N ILE A 146 12.39 11.55 -16.53
CA ILE A 146 11.89 10.34 -17.22
C ILE A 146 12.64 9.94 -18.52
N ARG A 147 13.14 10.90 -19.30
CA ARG A 147 13.96 10.62 -20.50
C ARG A 147 15.32 9.98 -20.17
N ASN A 148 15.90 10.32 -19.00
CA ASN A 148 17.15 9.73 -18.52
C ASN A 148 16.89 8.35 -17.89
N VAL A 149 15.73 8.14 -17.27
CA VAL A 149 15.27 6.81 -16.81
C VAL A 149 15.13 5.84 -17.98
N ALA A 150 14.43 6.25 -19.04
CA ALA A 150 14.27 5.46 -20.26
C ALA A 150 15.61 5.13 -20.93
N ARG A 151 16.54 6.10 -20.98
CA ARG A 151 17.93 5.90 -21.43
C ARG A 151 18.67 4.87 -20.58
N CYS A 152 18.60 4.99 -19.26
CA CYS A 152 19.33 4.12 -18.33
C CYS A 152 18.85 2.67 -18.41
N TRP A 153 17.56 2.42 -18.15
CA TRP A 153 17.04 1.05 -18.12
C TRP A 153 17.10 0.36 -19.50
N CYS A 154 17.09 1.13 -20.60
CA CYS A 154 17.40 0.61 -21.94
C CYS A 154 18.85 0.12 -22.05
N TYR A 155 19.82 0.94 -21.66
CA TYR A 155 21.25 0.57 -21.69
C TYR A 155 21.57 -0.56 -20.71
N GLU A 156 20.98 -0.57 -19.51
CA GLU A 156 21.12 -1.65 -18.53
C GLU A 156 20.50 -2.97 -19.02
N THR A 157 19.35 -2.92 -19.70
CA THR A 157 18.79 -4.10 -20.37
C THR A 157 19.77 -4.65 -21.42
N ALA A 158 20.41 -3.77 -22.20
CA ALA A 158 21.44 -4.16 -23.17
C ALA A 158 22.66 -4.82 -22.48
N VAL A 159 23.16 -4.24 -21.38
CA VAL A 159 24.23 -4.84 -20.54
C VAL A 159 23.82 -6.20 -19.97
N ALA A 160 22.57 -6.37 -19.54
CA ALA A 160 22.05 -7.64 -19.03
C ALA A 160 22.06 -8.74 -20.10
N VAL A 161 21.58 -8.45 -21.32
CA VAL A 161 21.61 -9.42 -22.45
C VAL A 161 22.99 -9.56 -23.09
N GLY A 162 23.93 -8.65 -22.81
CA GLY A 162 25.30 -8.68 -23.33
C GLY A 162 25.46 -8.06 -24.72
N VAL A 163 24.66 -7.03 -25.02
CA VAL A 163 24.71 -6.25 -26.27
C VAL A 163 25.16 -4.82 -25.93
N GLU A 164 26.05 -4.26 -26.75
CA GLU A 164 26.40 -2.83 -26.68
C GLU A 164 25.66 -2.11 -27.82
N PRO A 165 24.71 -1.20 -27.53
CA PRO A 165 23.93 -0.49 -28.54
C PRO A 165 24.69 0.69 -29.15
N ASP A 166 24.20 1.22 -30.27
CA ASP A 166 24.62 2.54 -30.76
C ASP A 166 24.18 3.62 -29.76
N ASN A 167 24.99 4.67 -29.61
CA ASN A 167 24.61 5.83 -28.82
C ASN A 167 23.51 6.66 -29.52
N LYS A 168 23.38 6.58 -30.84
CA LYS A 168 22.27 7.23 -31.56
C LYS A 168 20.96 6.47 -31.31
N LEU A 169 19.95 7.15 -30.79
CA LEU A 169 18.65 6.52 -30.53
C LEU A 169 17.95 6.09 -31.84
N PRO A 170 17.31 4.91 -31.87
CA PRO A 170 16.39 4.55 -32.95
C PRO A 170 15.10 5.39 -32.84
N TYR A 171 14.47 5.63 -33.98
CA TYR A 171 13.14 6.24 -34.01
C TYR A 171 12.13 5.40 -33.22
N ASN A 172 11.30 6.07 -32.43
CA ASN A 172 10.28 5.49 -31.56
C ASN A 172 9.15 6.52 -31.34
N GLU A 173 8.03 6.09 -30.77
CA GLU A 173 6.84 6.93 -30.55
C GLU A 173 7.13 8.20 -29.72
N TYR A 174 8.10 8.13 -28.79
CA TYR A 174 8.48 9.21 -27.89
C TYR A 174 9.79 9.90 -28.31
N PHE A 175 10.24 9.76 -29.56
CA PHE A 175 11.57 10.20 -30.01
C PHE A 175 11.88 11.68 -29.70
N GLU A 176 10.87 12.55 -29.75
CA GLU A 176 11.00 13.99 -29.48
C GLU A 176 11.36 14.31 -28.01
N TYR A 177 11.04 13.43 -27.05
CA TYR A 177 11.38 13.60 -25.62
C TYR A 177 12.90 13.55 -25.37
N PHE A 178 13.67 13.00 -26.32
CA PHE A 178 15.12 12.87 -26.26
C PHE A 178 15.85 14.00 -27.01
N GLY A 179 15.13 15.02 -27.49
CA GLY A 179 15.73 16.23 -28.04
C GLY A 179 16.49 17.06 -26.98
N PRO A 180 17.50 17.85 -27.40
CA PRO A 180 17.92 18.09 -28.79
C PRO A 180 18.95 17.09 -29.32
N ASP A 181 19.48 16.20 -28.47
CA ASP A 181 20.64 15.37 -28.78
C ASP A 181 20.29 14.03 -29.45
N TYR A 182 19.14 13.43 -29.11
CA TYR A 182 18.68 12.12 -29.59
C TYR A 182 19.69 10.98 -29.39
N THR A 183 20.48 11.05 -28.30
CA THR A 183 21.46 10.04 -27.89
C THR A 183 21.01 9.26 -26.65
N LEU A 184 21.60 8.09 -26.45
CA LEU A 184 21.31 7.16 -25.37
C LEU A 184 22.05 7.50 -24.08
N HIS A 185 23.28 7.98 -24.16
CA HIS A 185 24.07 8.31 -22.98
C HIS A 185 23.74 9.71 -22.44
N VAL A 186 23.65 9.80 -21.11
CA VAL A 186 23.60 11.06 -20.38
C VAL A 186 25.01 11.33 -19.86
N GLU A 187 25.60 12.44 -20.26
CA GLU A 187 26.91 12.86 -19.75
C GLU A 187 26.79 13.53 -18.35
N PRO A 188 27.82 13.45 -17.51
CA PRO A 188 27.88 14.20 -16.25
C PRO A 188 27.79 15.71 -16.47
N SER A 189 27.23 16.41 -15.48
CA SER A 189 27.14 17.86 -15.44
C SER A 189 28.33 18.49 -14.71
N ASN A 190 28.50 19.82 -14.81
CA ASN A 190 29.57 20.57 -14.14
C ASN A 190 29.27 20.83 -12.63
N VAL A 191 28.59 19.91 -11.95
CA VAL A 191 28.32 19.98 -10.50
C VAL A 191 29.57 19.60 -9.72
N GLU A 192 29.85 20.31 -8.62
CA GLU A 192 30.96 20.01 -7.72
C GLU A 192 30.68 18.73 -6.93
N ASN A 193 31.61 17.77 -6.96
CA ASN A 193 31.50 16.55 -6.15
C ASN A 193 31.95 16.81 -4.72
N LEU A 194 31.02 16.74 -3.77
CA LEU A 194 31.25 16.99 -2.34
C LEU A 194 31.78 15.74 -1.59
N ASN A 195 32.13 14.67 -2.30
CA ASN A 195 32.71 13.45 -1.75
C ASN A 195 34.24 13.47 -1.88
N SER A 196 34.93 14.05 -0.90
CA SER A 196 36.40 14.18 -0.98
C SER A 196 37.08 12.79 -1.02
N PRO A 197 38.19 12.60 -1.76
CA PRO A 197 38.89 11.30 -1.82
C PRO A 197 39.32 10.76 -0.45
N LYS A 198 39.54 11.65 0.52
CA LYS A 198 39.87 11.31 1.91
C LYS A 198 38.67 10.76 2.68
N ASP A 199 37.48 11.32 2.47
CA ASP A 199 36.26 10.83 3.10
C ASP A 199 35.77 9.54 2.43
N MET A 200 35.94 9.43 1.12
CA MET A 200 35.74 8.21 0.34
C MET A 200 36.63 7.06 0.84
N GLU A 201 37.93 7.29 1.00
CA GLU A 201 38.84 6.30 1.60
C GLU A 201 38.43 5.95 3.04
N ARG A 202 38.04 6.94 3.84
CA ARG A 202 37.57 6.72 5.22
C ARG A 202 36.32 5.84 5.28
N ILE A 203 35.31 6.12 4.45
CA ILE A 203 34.07 5.35 4.33
C ILE A 203 34.41 3.91 3.91
N ARG A 204 35.19 3.75 2.82
CA ARG A 204 35.65 2.45 2.33
C ARG A 204 36.35 1.64 3.42
N ASN A 205 37.27 2.25 4.16
CA ASN A 205 38.07 1.55 5.16
C ASN A 205 37.22 1.12 6.38
N ILE A 206 36.27 1.95 6.83
CA ILE A 206 35.30 1.59 7.89
C ILE A 206 34.44 0.38 7.46
N LEU A 207 33.95 0.39 6.22
CA LEU A 207 33.08 -0.67 5.70
C LEU A 207 33.83 -1.98 5.43
N LEU A 208 35.07 -1.92 4.96
CA LEU A 208 35.94 -3.09 4.87
C LEU A 208 36.29 -3.67 6.25
N GLU A 209 36.40 -2.84 7.28
CA GLU A 209 36.55 -3.29 8.68
C GLU A 209 35.24 -3.87 9.26
N GLN A 210 34.08 -3.41 8.83
CA GLN A 210 32.81 -4.08 9.15
C GLN A 210 32.74 -5.46 8.50
N LEU A 211 33.05 -5.55 7.21
CA LEU A 211 33.00 -6.80 6.45
C LEU A 211 34.00 -7.85 6.94
N SER A 212 35.15 -7.45 7.49
CA SER A 212 36.12 -8.38 8.08
C SER A 212 35.70 -8.98 9.43
N ARG A 213 34.61 -8.46 10.04
CA ARG A 213 34.01 -9.02 11.27
C ARG A 213 32.95 -10.08 11.00
N LEU A 214 32.52 -10.25 9.75
CA LEU A 214 31.62 -11.32 9.36
C LEU A 214 32.35 -12.67 9.40
N PRO A 215 31.74 -13.75 9.92
CA PRO A 215 32.29 -15.08 9.75
C PRO A 215 32.24 -15.45 8.26
N ASN A 216 33.36 -15.95 7.71
CA ASN A 216 33.39 -16.48 6.34
C ASN A 216 32.38 -17.62 6.22
N ALA A 217 31.28 -17.39 5.49
CA ALA A 217 30.15 -18.32 5.31
C ALA A 217 29.64 -18.96 6.63
N PRO A 218 28.76 -18.29 7.41
CA PRO A 218 28.18 -18.89 8.61
C PRO A 218 27.42 -20.18 8.26
N SER A 219 27.72 -21.26 9.00
CA SER A 219 27.13 -22.58 8.77
C SER A 219 25.63 -22.58 9.02
N VAL A 220 24.82 -22.61 7.97
CA VAL A 220 23.36 -22.77 8.08
C VAL A 220 23.06 -24.13 8.72
N PRO A 221 22.45 -24.21 9.92
CA PRO A 221 22.11 -25.49 10.53
C PRO A 221 20.97 -26.14 9.76
N PHE A 222 21.08 -27.45 9.48
CA PHE A 222 19.93 -28.25 9.06
C PHE A 222 18.92 -28.30 10.21
N GLN A 223 17.86 -27.49 10.15
CA GLN A 223 16.68 -27.74 10.96
C GLN A 223 15.99 -29.00 10.42
N THR A 224 16.12 -30.11 11.15
CA THR A 224 15.22 -31.24 11.00
C THR A 224 13.80 -30.78 11.29
N THR A 225 12.84 -31.23 10.47
CA THR A 225 11.42 -31.01 10.71
C THR A 225 11.05 -31.49 12.11
N PRO A 226 10.25 -30.72 12.89
CA PRO A 226 9.59 -31.25 14.07
C PRO A 226 8.78 -32.50 13.69
N PRO A 227 8.71 -33.52 14.55
CA PRO A 227 7.83 -34.66 14.31
C PRO A 227 6.40 -34.18 14.09
N THR A 228 5.75 -34.67 13.04
CA THR A 228 4.34 -34.37 12.78
C THR A 228 3.51 -34.79 13.98
N THR A 229 2.78 -33.84 14.59
CA THR A 229 1.82 -34.19 15.64
C THR A 229 0.79 -35.14 15.04
N GLU A 230 0.69 -36.36 15.59
CA GLU A 230 -0.23 -37.38 15.10
C GLU A 230 -1.68 -36.88 15.22
N VAL A 231 -2.30 -36.62 14.07
CA VAL A 231 -3.75 -36.45 13.96
C VAL A 231 -4.34 -37.86 13.91
N PRO A 232 -5.39 -38.18 14.69
CA PRO A 232 -5.99 -39.51 14.66
C PRO A 232 -6.42 -39.92 13.25
N GLU A 233 -6.15 -41.18 12.89
CA GLU A 233 -6.49 -41.74 11.58
C GLU A 233 -8.02 -41.81 11.39
N GLU A 234 -8.56 -40.98 10.50
CA GLU A 234 -9.80 -41.29 9.79
C GLU A 234 -9.42 -42.04 8.50
N ALA A 235 -10.17 -43.10 8.18
CA ALA A 235 -9.74 -44.12 7.23
C ALA A 235 -9.57 -43.60 5.79
N GLU A 236 -8.54 -44.09 5.10
CA GLU A 236 -8.24 -43.71 3.71
C GLU A 236 -9.39 -44.10 2.75
N GLU A 237 -9.91 -43.13 1.99
CA GLU A 237 -10.70 -43.42 0.79
C GLU A 237 -9.79 -43.72 -0.40
N ASP A 238 -10.11 -44.78 -1.15
CA ASP A 238 -9.30 -45.31 -2.24
C ASP A 238 -9.06 -44.25 -3.35
N MET A 239 -7.78 -43.95 -3.59
CA MET A 239 -7.32 -42.79 -4.35
C MET A 239 -6.87 -43.11 -5.78
N ASP A 240 -7.04 -44.35 -6.26
CA ASP A 240 -6.47 -44.83 -7.53
C ASP A 240 -7.31 -44.49 -8.79
N GLN A 241 -8.32 -43.62 -8.68
CA GLN A 241 -9.10 -43.12 -9.83
C GLN A 241 -9.05 -41.59 -10.00
N ARG A 242 -7.87 -41.07 -10.35
CA ARG A 242 -7.73 -39.70 -10.88
C ARG A 242 -7.91 -39.65 -12.41
N PRO A 243 -8.88 -38.90 -12.95
CA PRO A 243 -8.95 -38.60 -14.38
C PRO A 243 -7.68 -37.88 -14.85
N LYS A 244 -7.21 -38.21 -16.07
CA LYS A 244 -6.03 -37.56 -16.67
C LYS A 244 -6.28 -36.05 -16.83
N ARG A 245 -5.30 -35.23 -16.43
CA ARG A 245 -5.32 -33.77 -16.63
C ARG A 245 -5.60 -33.44 -18.09
N ARG A 246 -6.70 -32.75 -18.39
CA ARG A 246 -6.86 -32.04 -19.66
C ARG A 246 -5.88 -30.86 -19.67
N ILE A 247 -5.17 -30.70 -20.78
CA ILE A 247 -4.44 -29.46 -21.09
C ILE A 247 -5.49 -28.44 -21.49
N TRP A 248 -5.43 -27.23 -20.92
CA TRP A 248 -6.38 -26.16 -21.21
C TRP A 248 -5.96 -25.43 -22.50
N ASN A 249 -6.68 -25.72 -23.58
CA ASN A 249 -6.75 -24.83 -24.73
C ASN A 249 -7.90 -23.86 -24.45
N GLY A 250 -7.63 -22.56 -24.44
CA GLY A 250 -8.61 -21.55 -24.03
C GLY A 250 -9.58 -21.19 -25.15
N GLU A 251 -10.83 -21.61 -25.01
CA GLU A 251 -12.00 -21.07 -25.71
C GLU A 251 -13.12 -20.82 -24.68
N ASP A 252 -14.00 -19.88 -25.04
CA ASP A 252 -15.06 -19.14 -24.34
C ASP A 252 -15.84 -19.69 -23.12
N PHE A 253 -16.44 -18.76 -22.38
CA PHE A 253 -17.45 -19.00 -21.33
C PHE A 253 -18.87 -19.03 -21.92
N GLU A 254 -19.62 -20.10 -21.65
CA GLU A 254 -21.08 -20.09 -21.62
C GLU A 254 -21.58 -20.49 -20.22
N SER A 255 -22.87 -20.29 -19.94
CA SER A 255 -23.40 -20.07 -18.58
C SER A 255 -24.31 -21.19 -18.03
N ASP A 256 -24.71 -20.98 -16.76
CA ASP A 256 -25.96 -21.40 -16.13
C ASP A 256 -26.07 -22.79 -15.43
N HIS A 257 -26.58 -22.72 -14.18
CA HIS A 257 -27.67 -23.50 -13.55
C HIS A 257 -27.74 -25.05 -13.67
N ASP A 258 -28.17 -25.84 -12.67
CA ASP A 258 -28.70 -25.55 -11.32
C ASP A 258 -28.74 -26.83 -10.41
N GLU A 259 -29.36 -26.67 -9.22
CA GLU A 259 -30.03 -27.68 -8.36
C GLU A 259 -29.27 -28.43 -7.22
N ASP A 260 -30.01 -28.61 -6.12
CA ASP A 260 -29.64 -29.29 -4.86
C ASP A 260 -30.11 -30.76 -4.85
N GLU A 261 -29.39 -31.66 -4.17
CA GLU A 261 -30.00 -32.82 -3.49
C GLU A 261 -29.45 -33.05 -2.08
N LYS A 262 -30.28 -33.65 -1.21
CA LYS A 262 -29.96 -33.95 0.21
C LYS A 262 -29.97 -35.47 0.45
N PRO A 263 -29.07 -36.02 1.29
CA PRO A 263 -28.92 -37.46 1.45
C PRO A 263 -30.01 -38.10 2.33
N GLY A 264 -30.47 -39.29 1.91
CA GLY A 264 -31.23 -40.25 2.72
C GLY A 264 -30.35 -41.35 3.34
N PRO A 265 -30.82 -42.09 4.37
CA PRO A 265 -29.95 -42.93 5.22
C PRO A 265 -29.66 -44.34 4.66
N ARG A 266 -28.48 -44.87 5.01
CA ARG A 266 -28.05 -46.26 4.76
C ARG A 266 -28.69 -47.25 5.75
N PHE A 267 -29.00 -48.47 5.29
CA PHE A 267 -29.14 -49.65 6.17
C PHE A 267 -28.59 -50.93 5.51
N PHE A 268 -27.54 -51.47 6.15
CA PHE A 268 -27.02 -52.86 6.22
C PHE A 268 -27.07 -53.87 5.05
N ASN A 269 -25.96 -54.62 4.96
CA ASN A 269 -25.64 -55.70 4.01
C ASN A 269 -26.49 -56.97 4.19
N ALA A 270 -26.59 -57.78 3.12
CA ALA A 270 -26.40 -59.23 3.19
C ALA A 270 -25.97 -59.81 1.82
N ASP A 271 -25.33 -60.97 1.87
CA ASP A 271 -24.62 -61.68 0.81
C ASP A 271 -25.46 -62.13 -0.40
N ALA A 272 -24.83 -62.18 -1.61
CA ALA A 272 -24.74 -63.40 -2.42
C ALA A 272 -23.96 -63.22 -3.74
N GLN A 273 -23.04 -64.15 -4.00
CA GLN A 273 -22.49 -64.51 -5.32
C GLN A 273 -23.16 -65.82 -5.81
N PRO A 274 -22.96 -66.33 -7.05
CA PRO A 274 -22.32 -65.73 -8.23
C PRO A 274 -23.04 -66.01 -9.59
N ASN A 275 -22.40 -65.55 -10.67
CA ASN A 275 -22.13 -66.32 -11.91
C ASN A 275 -23.11 -66.32 -13.13
N ASN A 276 -22.50 -65.88 -14.25
CA ASN A 276 -22.43 -66.55 -15.57
C ASN A 276 -23.49 -66.33 -16.67
N LYS A 277 -22.93 -66.08 -17.87
CA LYS A 277 -23.44 -66.37 -19.24
C LYS A 277 -24.60 -65.51 -19.78
N ILE A 278 -24.75 -65.25 -21.09
CA ILE A 278 -23.94 -65.19 -22.34
C ILE A 278 -24.98 -65.31 -23.47
N ARG A 279 -24.89 -64.47 -24.54
CA ARG A 279 -25.60 -64.60 -25.84
C ARG A 279 -27.14 -64.43 -25.85
N ASP A 280 -27.82 -64.18 -26.97
CA ASP A 280 -27.43 -63.70 -28.33
C ASP A 280 -28.69 -63.11 -29.02
N GLY A 281 -28.49 -62.24 -30.04
CA GLY A 281 -29.31 -62.29 -31.27
C GLY A 281 -30.39 -61.23 -31.55
N VAL A 282 -30.26 -60.60 -32.74
CA VAL A 282 -31.26 -60.34 -33.82
C VAL A 282 -32.58 -59.57 -33.55
N ASP A 283 -33.21 -58.85 -34.50
CA ASP A 283 -33.22 -59.02 -35.99
C ASP A 283 -33.53 -57.72 -36.81
N ALA A 284 -33.56 -57.82 -38.16
CA ALA A 284 -33.97 -56.85 -39.22
C ALA A 284 -33.04 -55.64 -39.55
N MET A 285 -32.64 -55.26 -40.80
CA MET A 285 -33.26 -55.12 -42.17
C MET A 285 -34.00 -53.77 -42.39
N GLU A 286 -33.98 -53.04 -43.53
CA GLU A 286 -33.18 -52.92 -44.80
C GLU A 286 -33.67 -51.61 -45.55
N GLU A 287 -33.23 -51.03 -46.70
CA GLU A 287 -32.28 -51.32 -47.82
C GLU A 287 -31.79 -49.98 -48.48
N ASP A 288 -30.47 -49.72 -48.63
CA ASP A 288 -29.79 -48.98 -49.74
C ASP A 288 -30.11 -47.49 -50.14
N LYS A 289 -29.42 -46.77 -51.07
CA LYS A 289 -28.37 -47.05 -52.10
C LYS A 289 -27.59 -45.77 -52.57
N LYS A 290 -26.46 -45.96 -53.31
CA LYS A 290 -25.80 -45.06 -54.34
C LYS A 290 -25.01 -43.80 -53.86
N GLU A 291 -23.91 -43.31 -54.50
CA GLU A 291 -22.97 -43.85 -55.53
C GLU A 291 -21.60 -43.05 -55.57
N HIS A 292 -20.64 -43.41 -56.44
CA HIS A 292 -19.29 -42.78 -56.65
C HIS A 292 -18.99 -42.57 -58.16
N PRO A 293 -18.21 -41.54 -58.57
CA PRO A 293 -16.75 -41.65 -58.91
C PRO A 293 -15.95 -40.34 -58.58
N GLY A 294 -14.68 -40.04 -58.93
CA GLY A 294 -13.60 -40.70 -59.72
C GLY A 294 -13.35 -40.04 -61.12
N GLY A 295 -12.14 -39.66 -61.57
CA GLY A 295 -10.77 -39.63 -60.98
C GLY A 295 -9.66 -39.19 -61.99
N ALA A 296 -8.39 -39.12 -61.57
CA ALA A 296 -7.16 -38.75 -62.36
C ALA A 296 -7.07 -37.26 -62.85
N SER A 297 -6.01 -36.70 -63.48
CA SER A 297 -4.72 -37.18 -64.03
C SER A 297 -3.70 -36.02 -64.31
N THR A 298 -2.36 -36.25 -64.16
CA THR A 298 -1.22 -35.60 -64.92
C THR A 298 -1.01 -34.05 -64.91
N CYS A 299 0.12 -33.42 -65.32
CA CYS A 299 1.59 -33.68 -65.29
C CYS A 299 2.38 -32.44 -65.81
N MET A 300 3.68 -32.30 -65.48
CA MET A 300 4.68 -31.34 -66.04
C MET A 300 4.50 -29.83 -65.69
N LYS A 301 5.52 -28.93 -65.69
CA LYS A 301 6.98 -29.01 -65.97
C LYS A 301 7.73 -27.82 -65.28
N ARG A 302 8.99 -28.05 -64.85
CA ARG A 302 10.22 -27.19 -64.90
C ARG A 302 10.08 -25.65 -64.79
N HIS A 303 10.90 -24.89 -64.05
CA HIS A 303 12.27 -25.07 -63.51
C HIS A 303 12.52 -24.00 -62.39
N ARG A 304 13.68 -23.76 -61.75
CA ARG A 304 15.11 -24.16 -61.91
C ARG A 304 15.82 -24.17 -60.53
N CYS A 305 17.15 -24.31 -60.51
CA CYS A 305 18.07 -24.00 -59.39
C CYS A 305 19.40 -23.46 -60.01
N PRO A 306 20.37 -22.90 -59.25
CA PRO A 306 21.44 -23.77 -58.70
C PRO A 306 22.03 -23.39 -57.32
N TYR A 307 22.63 -24.39 -56.65
CA TYR A 307 23.60 -24.26 -55.54
C TYR A 307 25.04 -24.01 -56.07
N PRO A 308 26.03 -23.61 -55.23
CA PRO A 308 26.86 -24.56 -54.43
C PRO A 308 26.60 -24.45 -52.90
N PHE A 309 26.82 -25.42 -51.99
CA PHE A 309 27.91 -26.40 -51.74
C PHE A 309 29.27 -25.75 -51.42
N VAL A 310 30.06 -26.11 -50.39
CA VAL A 310 30.12 -27.24 -49.43
C VAL A 310 30.48 -26.65 -48.02
N LEU A 311 30.57 -27.32 -46.85
CA LEU A 311 30.64 -28.75 -46.46
C LEU A 311 29.95 -28.96 -45.06
N MET A 312 30.60 -29.68 -44.13
CA MET A 312 30.25 -30.09 -42.75
C MET A 312 31.58 -30.43 -42.00
N PRO A 313 31.69 -30.74 -40.68
CA PRO A 313 30.67 -31.29 -39.77
C PRO A 313 30.56 -30.70 -38.34
N SER A 314 29.55 -31.17 -37.60
CA SER A 314 29.33 -31.06 -36.13
C SER A 314 30.19 -32.12 -35.37
N PRO A 315 30.11 -32.32 -34.02
CA PRO A 315 29.24 -31.75 -32.96
C PRO A 315 30.05 -31.09 -31.80
N CYS A 316 29.56 -30.74 -30.59
CA CYS A 316 28.35 -31.10 -29.85
C CYS A 316 27.95 -30.08 -28.75
N ASN A 317 26.67 -30.09 -28.36
CA ASN A 317 26.05 -29.64 -27.10
C ASN A 317 26.65 -28.47 -26.28
N LYS A 318 25.90 -27.35 -26.20
CA LYS A 318 25.63 -26.63 -24.94
C LYS A 318 24.14 -26.29 -24.82
N SER A 319 23.62 -26.30 -23.60
CA SER A 319 22.20 -26.12 -23.29
C SER A 319 21.75 -24.65 -23.32
N SER A 320 20.56 -24.40 -23.84
CA SER A 320 19.88 -23.11 -23.73
C SER A 320 19.08 -23.04 -22.42
N LEU A 321 19.33 -22.01 -21.61
CA LEU A 321 18.27 -21.47 -20.75
C LEU A 321 17.41 -20.52 -21.59
N ARG A 322 16.09 -20.55 -21.36
CA ARG A 322 15.13 -19.61 -21.92
C ARG A 322 14.86 -18.50 -20.91
N CYS A 323 15.15 -17.25 -21.26
CA CYS A 323 14.58 -16.10 -20.56
C CYS A 323 13.11 -15.96 -20.96
N HIS A 324 12.19 -15.96 -19.99
CA HIS A 324 10.78 -15.67 -20.23
C HIS A 324 10.52 -14.16 -20.13
N LEU A 325 10.50 -13.49 -21.27
CA LEU A 325 9.95 -12.14 -21.41
C LEU A 325 8.46 -12.25 -21.75
N LEU A 326 7.61 -11.57 -20.99
CA LEU A 326 6.16 -11.46 -21.23
C LEU A 326 5.83 -10.03 -21.67
N PRO A 327 5.52 -9.78 -22.95
CA PRO A 327 5.00 -8.49 -23.38
C PRO A 327 3.50 -8.41 -23.13
N ILE A 328 3.05 -7.35 -22.44
CA ILE A 328 1.64 -6.94 -22.43
C ILE A 328 1.55 -5.64 -23.22
N ALA A 329 0.92 -5.70 -24.39
CA ALA A 329 0.58 -4.52 -25.16
C ALA A 329 -0.84 -4.05 -24.77
N ILE A 330 -0.99 -2.75 -24.55
CA ILE A 330 -2.29 -2.07 -24.46
C ILE A 330 -2.25 -0.95 -25.48
N ASN A 331 -3.30 -0.84 -26.29
CA ASN A 331 -3.36 0.13 -27.39
C ASN A 331 -4.82 0.61 -27.56
N GLN A 332 -5.13 1.79 -27.04
CA GLN A 332 -6.09 2.69 -27.67
C GLN A 332 -6.01 4.13 -27.15
N LYS A 333 -6.18 5.04 -28.12
CA LYS A 333 -6.54 6.47 -28.08
C LYS A 333 -7.73 6.79 -27.13
N GLU A 334 -8.04 8.02 -26.72
CA GLU A 334 -7.55 9.36 -27.14
C GLU A 334 -7.80 10.45 -26.06
N SER A 335 -7.52 11.71 -26.42
CA SER A 335 -7.79 12.99 -25.74
C SER A 335 -6.79 13.46 -24.68
N GLU A 336 -6.14 14.58 -25.00
CA GLU A 336 -5.25 15.35 -24.13
C GLU A 336 -5.98 16.62 -23.66
N GLU A 337 -5.89 16.95 -22.38
CA GLU A 337 -5.91 18.35 -21.93
C GLU A 337 -4.75 18.55 -20.95
N THR A 338 -3.83 19.45 -21.30
CA THR A 338 -2.63 19.75 -20.51
C THR A 338 -2.89 20.92 -19.56
N GLU A 339 -2.66 20.73 -18.26
CA GLU A 339 -2.53 21.86 -17.33
C GLU A 339 -1.25 21.77 -16.50
N GLN A 340 -0.57 22.91 -16.34
CA GLN A 340 0.70 23.01 -15.62
C GLN A 340 0.45 23.14 -14.12
N MET A 341 1.09 22.30 -13.29
CA MET A 341 1.15 22.51 -11.85
C MET A 341 2.58 22.77 -11.37
N SER A 342 2.72 23.87 -10.62
CA SER A 342 3.96 24.33 -10.00
C SER A 342 4.49 23.37 -8.94
N LEU A 343 5.82 23.31 -8.77
CA LEU A 343 6.46 22.70 -7.62
C LEU A 343 6.39 23.66 -6.42
N THR A 344 5.77 23.21 -5.33
CA THR A 344 5.88 23.81 -4.00
C THR A 344 6.27 22.75 -2.98
N ALA A 345 6.88 23.18 -1.87
CA ALA A 345 7.55 22.29 -0.93
C ALA A 345 6.60 21.33 -0.18
N LEU A 346 7.18 20.30 0.44
CA LEU A 346 6.54 19.37 1.36
C LEU A 346 5.94 20.08 2.60
N GLN A 347 4.75 20.65 2.44
CA GLN A 347 3.87 20.96 3.55
C GLN A 347 3.10 19.70 3.94
N ILE A 348 3.26 19.23 5.17
CA ILE A 348 2.22 18.42 5.82
C ILE A 348 1.07 19.38 6.12
N ARG A 349 0.16 19.57 5.16
CA ARG A 349 -1.06 20.35 5.39
C ARG A 349 -1.99 19.55 6.30
N PRO A 350 -2.54 20.15 7.36
CA PRO A 350 -3.34 19.41 8.32
C PRO A 350 -4.73 19.08 7.78
N PHE A 351 -5.19 17.86 8.05
CA PHE A 351 -6.59 17.67 8.37
C PHE A 351 -6.80 17.78 9.88
N THR A 352 -7.04 19.02 10.31
CA THR A 352 -7.32 19.42 11.69
C THR A 352 -8.83 19.42 11.96
N PRO A 353 -9.40 18.36 12.57
CA PRO A 353 -10.70 18.49 13.21
C PRO A 353 -10.56 19.45 14.39
N TYR A 354 -11.07 20.67 14.22
CA TYR A 354 -11.05 21.70 15.25
C TYR A 354 -11.85 21.26 16.49
N PRO A 355 -11.37 21.54 17.71
CA PRO A 355 -12.17 21.33 18.92
C PRO A 355 -13.40 22.25 18.88
N ILE A 356 -14.58 21.69 19.11
CA ILE A 356 -15.86 22.39 19.01
C ILE A 356 -15.91 23.56 20.01
N GLN A 357 -15.79 24.80 19.52
CA GLN A 357 -15.97 26.00 20.35
C GLN A 357 -17.46 26.23 20.63
N ILE A 358 -17.94 25.71 21.75
CA ILE A 358 -19.26 26.06 22.29
C ILE A 358 -19.17 27.46 22.91
N SER A 359 -19.94 28.41 22.36
CA SER A 359 -20.09 29.75 22.91
C SER A 359 -20.76 29.71 24.30
N HIS A 360 -19.97 29.83 25.36
CA HIS A 360 -20.50 30.04 26.71
C HIS A 360 -20.81 31.53 26.93
N HIS A 361 -22.06 31.92 26.67
CA HIS A 361 -22.59 33.23 27.07
C HIS A 361 -22.73 33.35 28.60
N THR A 362 -21.60 33.55 29.30
CA THR A 362 -21.61 33.93 30.71
C THR A 362 -22.03 35.38 30.88
N TYR A 363 -23.32 35.59 31.14
CA TYR A 363 -23.85 36.86 31.65
C TYR A 363 -23.09 37.27 32.92
N ARG A 364 -22.30 38.35 32.87
CA ARG A 364 -21.80 39.06 34.06
C ARG A 364 -22.14 40.54 33.97
N ARG A 365 -22.51 41.10 35.13
CA ARG A 365 -23.19 42.39 35.25
C ARG A 365 -22.26 43.58 34.97
N ILE A 366 -22.86 44.63 34.43
CA ILE A 366 -22.30 45.98 34.34
C ILE A 366 -21.94 46.49 35.74
N ILE A 367 -20.70 46.97 35.92
CA ILE A 367 -20.36 47.99 36.92
C ILE A 367 -19.58 49.08 36.18
N LYS A 368 -20.05 50.32 36.24
CA LYS A 368 -19.36 51.50 35.70
C LYS A 368 -18.40 52.07 36.75
N LEU A 369 -17.23 52.52 36.32
CA LEU A 369 -16.43 53.58 36.95
C LEU A 369 -15.62 54.31 35.86
N SER A 370 -15.13 55.52 36.14
CA SER A 370 -14.96 56.55 35.11
C SER A 370 -13.74 57.48 35.30
N SER A 371 -13.21 57.97 34.17
CA SER A 371 -12.20 59.05 34.04
C SER A 371 -10.76 58.68 34.49
N LYS A 372 -9.67 59.32 34.00
CA LYS A 372 -9.53 60.63 33.33
C LYS A 372 -8.26 60.73 32.44
N THR A 373 -8.08 61.90 31.84
CA THR A 373 -7.22 62.32 30.71
C THR A 373 -5.68 62.29 30.88
N LEU A 374 -5.01 62.33 29.72
CA LEU A 374 -3.58 62.55 29.40
C LEU A 374 -2.75 63.53 30.26
N SER A 375 -1.43 63.29 30.30
CA SER A 375 -0.39 64.33 30.10
C SER A 375 0.89 63.72 29.43
N LYS A 376 1.89 64.55 29.07
CA LYS A 376 3.07 64.19 28.22
C LYS A 376 4.42 64.42 28.95
N PRO A 377 5.61 64.08 28.37
CA PRO A 377 6.72 63.48 29.13
C PRO A 377 7.91 64.39 29.44
N LEU A 378 8.88 63.85 30.20
CA LEU A 378 10.27 64.35 30.32
C LEU A 378 11.26 63.16 30.37
N GLN A 379 12.49 63.37 29.89
CA GLN A 379 13.51 62.32 29.73
C GLN A 379 14.51 62.28 30.89
N ILE A 380 15.04 61.08 31.17
CA ILE A 380 16.38 60.89 31.76
C ILE A 380 17.11 59.84 30.90
N LYS A 381 18.40 60.07 30.62
CA LYS A 381 19.25 59.19 29.78
C LYS A 381 20.28 58.43 30.63
N SER A 382 20.53 57.17 30.29
CA SER A 382 21.86 56.56 30.36
C SER A 382 22.01 55.55 29.20
N LYS A 383 23.24 55.11 28.88
CA LYS A 383 23.57 54.42 27.62
C LYS A 383 23.97 52.95 27.85
N SER A 384 23.53 52.07 26.96
CA SER A 384 24.30 50.91 26.49
C SER A 384 23.80 50.47 25.11
N GLN A 385 24.74 50.17 24.22
CA GLN A 385 24.62 50.08 22.75
C GLN A 385 23.51 49.18 22.18
N GLU A 386 23.04 49.55 20.98
CA GLU A 386 22.16 48.76 20.13
C GLU A 386 22.92 47.63 19.41
N THR A 387 22.26 46.48 19.27
CA THR A 387 22.30 45.69 18.03
C THR A 387 20.87 45.30 17.69
N HIS A 388 20.44 45.59 16.45
CA HIS A 388 19.07 45.33 16.02
C HIS A 388 18.85 43.85 15.68
N HIS A 389 17.79 43.28 16.26
CA HIS A 389 16.98 42.26 15.60
C HIS A 389 15.51 42.60 15.84
N ASP A 390 14.77 42.86 14.76
CA ASP A 390 13.35 43.20 14.84
C ASP A 390 12.52 41.97 15.24
N PHE A 391 12.08 41.93 16.51
CA PHE A 391 11.04 41.02 16.95
C PHE A 391 9.66 41.51 16.46
N THR A 392 9.36 41.26 15.18
CA THR A 392 7.97 41.23 14.73
C THR A 392 7.30 39.98 15.31
N PRO A 393 6.21 40.11 16.10
CA PRO A 393 5.49 38.95 16.62
C PRO A 393 4.72 38.29 15.47
N GLN A 394 5.30 37.25 14.88
CA GLN A 394 4.61 36.45 13.86
C GLN A 394 3.36 35.80 14.47
N THR A 395 2.19 36.23 14.01
CA THR A 395 0.92 35.57 14.29
C THR A 395 0.88 34.24 13.56
N ARG A 396 1.12 33.13 14.29
CA ARG A 396 0.89 31.77 13.77
C ARG A 396 -0.54 31.65 13.24
N THR A 397 -0.66 31.27 11.97
CA THR A 397 -1.94 30.87 11.35
C THR A 397 -2.30 29.44 11.75
N GLN A 398 -3.58 29.13 11.90
CA GLN A 398 -4.07 27.82 12.36
C GLN A 398 -4.06 26.75 11.23
N ASP A 399 -2.99 26.72 10.45
CA ASP A 399 -2.81 25.90 9.23
C ASP A 399 -1.50 25.09 9.26
N ASP A 400 -0.75 25.18 10.36
CA ASP A 400 0.47 24.39 10.59
C ASP A 400 0.09 22.95 11.01
N GLY A 401 0.65 21.95 10.32
CA GLY A 401 0.52 20.54 10.69
C GLY A 401 1.22 20.20 12.02
N ILE A 402 1.03 18.98 12.52
CA ILE A 402 1.74 18.54 13.74
C ILE A 402 3.26 18.60 13.47
N PRO A 403 4.06 19.34 14.28
CA PRO A 403 5.50 19.41 14.10
C PRO A 403 6.13 18.01 14.17
N ILE A 404 7.09 17.73 13.28
CA ILE A 404 7.65 16.38 13.12
C ILE A 404 8.37 15.90 14.39
N GLU A 405 8.93 16.83 15.17
CA GLU A 405 9.53 16.59 16.49
C GLU A 405 8.52 16.14 17.57
N ASP A 406 7.23 16.40 17.37
CA ASP A 406 6.13 15.95 18.23
C ASP A 406 5.43 14.68 17.70
N VAL A 407 5.87 14.13 16.55
CA VAL A 407 5.32 12.91 15.93
C VAL A 407 6.34 11.77 15.96
N LYS A 408 6.00 10.67 16.65
CA LYS A 408 6.79 9.44 16.60
C LYS A 408 6.10 8.38 15.73
N ILE A 409 6.75 7.92 14.67
CA ILE A 409 6.33 6.69 13.99
C ILE A 409 6.66 5.49 14.90
N ILE A 410 5.68 4.65 15.20
CA ILE A 410 5.84 3.45 16.05
C ILE A 410 5.59 2.13 15.31
N ALA A 411 5.00 2.18 14.11
CA ALA A 411 5.03 1.11 13.11
C ALA A 411 4.84 1.71 11.71
N LYS A 412 5.52 1.15 10.70
CA LYS A 412 5.46 1.55 9.28
C LYS A 412 5.70 0.29 8.45
N PHE A 413 4.70 -0.21 7.73
CA PHE A 413 4.86 -1.40 6.89
C PHE A 413 3.76 -1.51 5.83
N LYS A 414 3.98 -2.31 4.79
CA LYS A 414 2.98 -2.58 3.74
C LYS A 414 2.34 -3.95 3.93
N SER A 415 1.01 -4.01 3.99
CA SER A 415 0.25 -5.26 4.06
C SER A 415 -0.10 -5.77 2.66
N ARG A 416 -1.05 -6.72 2.55
CA ARG A 416 -1.65 -7.11 1.27
C ARG A 416 -2.53 -6.00 0.67
N HIS A 417 -3.12 -5.15 1.50
CA HIS A 417 -4.20 -4.24 1.11
C HIS A 417 -3.83 -2.77 1.27
N ASN A 418 -3.09 -2.40 2.33
CA ASN A 418 -2.84 -1.02 2.72
C ASN A 418 -1.35 -0.73 2.90
N TYR A 419 -0.97 0.54 2.83
CA TYR A 419 0.29 1.03 3.42
C TYR A 419 0.03 1.53 4.85
N ILE A 420 0.44 0.74 5.84
CA ILE A 420 0.09 0.95 7.25
C ILE A 420 1.14 1.81 7.95
N ARG A 421 0.71 2.91 8.55
CA ARG A 421 1.52 3.77 9.44
C ARG A 421 0.81 3.95 10.78
N VAL A 422 1.53 3.76 11.88
CA VAL A 422 1.05 4.06 13.24
C VAL A 422 1.91 5.17 13.82
N LEU A 423 1.27 6.29 14.14
CA LEU A 423 1.89 7.45 14.77
C LEU A 423 1.49 7.52 16.24
N GLU A 424 2.43 7.90 17.11
CA GLU A 424 2.20 8.31 18.49
C GLU A 424 2.51 9.80 18.62
N ILE A 425 1.51 10.58 19.02
CA ILE A 425 1.62 12.04 19.10
C ILE A 425 2.02 12.43 20.52
N SER A 426 3.07 13.25 20.61
CA SER A 426 3.55 13.86 21.84
C SER A 426 2.42 14.51 22.66
N ARG A 427 2.52 14.40 23.99
CA ARG A 427 1.62 15.11 24.93
C ARG A 427 1.99 16.59 25.12
N LYS A 428 3.11 17.04 24.53
CA LYS A 428 3.55 18.44 24.55
C LYS A 428 3.11 19.21 23.29
N ALA A 429 2.67 18.50 22.26
CA ALA A 429 2.20 19.07 21.01
C ALA A 429 1.04 20.06 21.24
N ASP A 430 1.13 21.23 20.62
CA ASP A 430 0.06 22.25 20.62
C ASP A 430 -0.99 21.90 19.55
N HIS A 431 -1.61 20.72 19.68
CA HIS A 431 -2.48 20.15 18.65
C HIS A 431 -3.64 19.32 19.24
N PRO A 432 -4.85 19.30 18.65
CA PRO A 432 -6.00 18.52 19.16
C PRO A 432 -5.77 17.00 19.30
N PHE A 433 -4.74 16.46 18.64
CA PHE A 433 -4.33 15.06 18.73
C PHE A 433 -3.21 14.78 19.74
N ALA A 434 -2.80 15.75 20.57
CA ALA A 434 -1.75 15.55 21.57
C ALA A 434 -2.02 14.34 22.48
N GLY A 435 -1.04 13.43 22.59
CA GLY A 435 -1.18 12.19 23.36
C GLY A 435 -2.07 11.11 22.73
N SER A 436 -2.38 11.20 21.43
CA SER A 436 -3.08 10.16 20.68
C SER A 436 -2.13 9.10 20.11
N ARG A 437 -2.72 8.01 19.61
CA ARG A 437 -2.16 7.23 18.51
C ARG A 437 -3.07 7.32 17.29
N LEU A 438 -2.48 7.49 16.11
CA LEU A 438 -3.17 7.60 14.82
C LEU A 438 -2.79 6.40 13.95
N LEU A 439 -3.78 5.77 13.32
CA LEU A 439 -3.61 4.81 12.23
C LEU A 439 -3.83 5.55 10.93
N LEU A 440 -2.79 5.59 10.09
CA LEU A 440 -2.83 6.15 8.75
C LEU A 440 -2.71 4.99 7.76
N LEU A 441 -3.59 4.95 6.77
CA LEU A 441 -3.52 3.98 5.67
C LEU A 441 -3.19 4.70 4.35
N ASP A 442 -2.63 3.92 3.42
CA ASP A 442 -2.30 4.27 2.04
C ASP A 442 -1.32 5.45 1.89
N ALA A 443 -0.98 5.84 0.65
CA ALA A 443 -0.05 6.94 0.42
C ALA A 443 -0.55 8.30 0.98
N PRO A 444 -1.84 8.70 0.79
CA PRO A 444 -2.35 9.99 1.28
C PRO A 444 -2.29 10.13 2.80
N GLY A 445 -2.29 9.02 3.55
CA GLY A 445 -2.15 9.05 5.01
C GLY A 445 -3.40 9.54 5.73
N ASN A 446 -4.58 9.25 5.19
CA ASN A 446 -5.85 9.52 5.86
C ASN A 446 -5.92 8.79 7.20
N ILE A 447 -6.55 9.40 8.21
CA ILE A 447 -6.66 8.82 9.56
C ILE A 447 -7.83 7.85 9.60
N HIS A 448 -7.54 6.55 9.46
CA HIS A 448 -8.53 5.46 9.54
C HIS A 448 -8.84 5.02 10.97
N SER A 449 -8.03 5.37 11.96
CA SER A 449 -8.36 5.21 13.38
C SER A 449 -7.56 6.14 14.27
N ILE A 450 -8.14 6.52 15.40
CA ILE A 450 -7.51 7.33 16.44
C ILE A 450 -7.84 6.74 17.82
N SER A 451 -6.87 6.68 18.71
CA SER A 451 -7.08 6.31 20.11
C SER A 451 -6.33 7.27 21.04
N PHE A 452 -6.84 7.42 22.26
CA PHE A 452 -6.16 8.15 23.33
C PHE A 452 -6.07 7.25 24.57
N LEU A 453 -4.99 7.41 25.34
CA LEU A 453 -4.73 6.58 26.51
C LEU A 453 -5.68 6.90 27.69
N PHE A 454 -6.11 8.16 27.82
CA PHE A 454 -6.85 8.67 28.98
C PHE A 454 -8.18 9.36 28.67
N LYS A 455 -8.60 9.43 27.40
CA LYS A 455 -9.95 9.84 27.00
C LYS A 455 -10.56 8.82 26.04
N SER A 456 -11.89 8.71 26.06
CA SER A 456 -12.65 7.85 25.13
C SER A 456 -12.94 8.61 23.84
N LEU A 457 -13.45 9.84 23.96
CA LEU A 457 -13.83 10.71 22.85
C LEU A 457 -12.64 11.10 21.98
N THR A 458 -12.81 11.03 20.67
CA THR A 458 -11.75 11.29 19.70
C THR A 458 -11.60 12.78 19.40
N ASN A 459 -12.70 13.55 19.50
CA ASN A 459 -12.93 14.86 18.90
C ASN A 459 -12.94 14.82 17.36
N THR A 460 -13.39 13.70 16.77
CA THR A 460 -13.49 13.49 15.31
C THR A 460 -14.84 12.87 14.93
N TYR A 461 -15.07 12.55 13.65
CA TYR A 461 -16.34 11.94 13.20
C TYR A 461 -16.70 10.61 13.88
N PHE A 462 -15.74 9.88 14.46
CA PHE A 462 -16.02 8.67 15.25
C PHE A 462 -16.96 8.96 16.45
N ASP A 463 -16.90 10.16 17.02
CA ASP A 463 -17.81 10.59 18.09
C ASP A 463 -19.25 10.80 17.55
N VAL A 464 -19.43 11.11 16.26
CA VAL A 464 -20.74 11.22 15.60
C VAL A 464 -21.37 9.84 15.40
N PHE A 465 -20.59 8.83 15.01
CA PHE A 465 -21.06 7.43 14.98
C PHE A 465 -21.60 6.96 16.36
N ALA A 466 -20.99 7.43 17.45
CA ALA A 466 -21.47 7.15 18.81
C ALA A 466 -22.81 7.82 19.17
N ALA A 467 -23.38 8.67 18.30
CA ALA A 467 -24.73 9.22 18.47
C ALA A 467 -25.85 8.32 17.90
N LEU A 468 -25.52 7.26 17.14
CA LEU A 468 -26.48 6.34 16.52
C LEU A 468 -27.27 5.44 17.51
N PRO A 469 -26.66 4.85 18.57
CA PRO A 469 -27.33 3.81 19.37
C PRO A 469 -28.68 4.19 20.01
N PRO A 470 -28.90 5.43 20.51
CA PRO A 470 -30.20 5.79 21.10
C PRO A 470 -31.35 5.95 20.11
N ILE A 471 -31.11 5.88 18.79
CA ILE A 471 -32.12 6.12 17.74
C ILE A 471 -32.41 4.89 16.86
N ILE A 472 -31.90 3.72 17.26
CA ILE A 472 -32.10 2.41 16.64
C ILE A 472 -32.74 1.43 17.65
N PRO A 473 -33.43 0.36 17.19
CA PRO A 473 -33.95 -0.67 18.10
C PRO A 473 -32.82 -1.47 18.78
N PRO A 474 -33.04 -2.07 19.96
CA PRO A 474 -32.05 -2.93 20.60
C PRO A 474 -31.59 -4.11 19.70
N GLY A 475 -30.29 -4.36 19.65
CA GLY A 475 -29.68 -5.43 18.83
C GLY A 475 -28.24 -5.12 18.43
N PRO A 476 -27.65 -5.95 17.55
CA PRO A 476 -26.25 -5.81 17.13
C PRO A 476 -26.04 -4.62 16.20
N ILE A 477 -24.89 -3.97 16.32
CA ILE A 477 -24.40 -2.93 15.40
C ILE A 477 -23.27 -3.51 14.54
N GLY A 478 -23.41 -3.41 13.22
CA GLY A 478 -22.35 -3.71 12.27
C GLY A 478 -21.41 -2.52 12.10
N ILE A 479 -20.11 -2.75 11.96
CA ILE A 479 -19.13 -1.73 11.54
C ILE A 479 -18.40 -2.26 10.33
N LEU A 480 -18.55 -1.57 9.19
CA LEU A 480 -17.98 -1.94 7.90
C LEU A 480 -16.83 -0.97 7.60
N GLY A 481 -15.58 -1.46 7.65
CA GLY A 481 -14.42 -0.61 7.84
C GLY A 481 -14.17 -0.43 9.33
N PHE A 482 -13.69 -1.49 9.99
CA PHE A 482 -13.53 -1.51 11.44
C PHE A 482 -12.23 -0.82 11.90
N GLY A 483 -11.20 -0.79 11.05
CA GLY A 483 -9.91 -0.18 11.35
C GLY A 483 -9.28 -0.80 12.61
N ALA A 484 -8.68 0.04 13.45
CA ALA A 484 -8.17 -0.35 14.76
C ALA A 484 -9.24 -0.34 15.87
N GLY A 485 -10.54 -0.20 15.53
CA GLY A 485 -11.66 -0.30 16.46
C GLY A 485 -12.06 1.00 17.19
N SER A 486 -11.70 2.18 16.68
CA SER A 486 -12.03 3.48 17.31
C SER A 486 -13.54 3.64 17.61
N ALA A 487 -14.40 3.41 16.61
CA ALA A 487 -15.85 3.48 16.80
C ALA A 487 -16.36 2.37 17.75
N ALA A 488 -15.81 1.15 17.66
CA ALA A 488 -16.19 0.04 18.53
C ALA A 488 -15.92 0.33 20.01
N ARG A 489 -14.77 0.94 20.32
CA ARG A 489 -14.42 1.36 21.68
C ARG A 489 -15.43 2.36 22.23
N LEU A 490 -15.77 3.40 21.46
CA LEU A 490 -16.79 4.39 21.86
C LEU A 490 -18.15 3.73 22.15
N LEU A 491 -18.62 2.87 21.24
CA LEU A 491 -19.92 2.20 21.39
C LEU A 491 -19.97 1.30 22.64
N LEU A 492 -18.92 0.51 22.89
CA LEU A 492 -18.87 -0.45 23.99
C LEU A 492 -18.70 0.20 25.37
N GLU A 493 -17.94 1.30 25.44
CA GLU A 493 -17.73 2.10 26.66
C GLU A 493 -18.97 2.95 27.01
N LEU A 494 -19.64 3.56 26.02
CA LEU A 494 -20.79 4.46 26.26
C LEU A 494 -22.13 3.73 26.44
N TYR A 495 -22.32 2.57 25.81
CA TYR A 495 -23.62 1.87 25.80
C TYR A 495 -23.49 0.41 26.25
N PRO A 496 -23.68 0.10 27.55
CA PRO A 496 -23.48 -1.24 28.10
C PRO A 496 -24.32 -2.37 27.47
N GLY A 497 -25.44 -2.04 26.81
CA GLY A 497 -26.30 -3.01 26.11
C GLY A 497 -25.99 -3.23 24.63
N VAL A 498 -25.02 -2.51 24.04
CA VAL A 498 -24.67 -2.64 22.62
C VAL A 498 -23.75 -3.84 22.39
N VAL A 499 -24.04 -4.63 21.36
CA VAL A 499 -23.16 -5.65 20.77
C VAL A 499 -22.62 -5.11 19.44
N VAL A 500 -21.33 -5.29 19.19
CA VAL A 500 -20.62 -4.80 18.00
C VAL A 500 -20.07 -5.98 17.19
N HIS A 501 -20.33 -5.99 15.89
CA HIS A 501 -19.73 -6.90 14.92
C HIS A 501 -18.95 -6.08 13.89
N GLY A 502 -17.63 -6.22 13.86
CA GLY A 502 -16.73 -5.43 13.01
C GLY A 502 -16.15 -6.23 11.85
N TRP A 503 -16.17 -5.67 10.64
CA TRP A 503 -15.49 -6.20 9.47
C TRP A 503 -14.36 -5.29 9.03
N GLU A 504 -13.17 -5.89 8.90
CA GLU A 504 -12.00 -5.29 8.29
C GLU A 504 -11.53 -6.19 7.14
N LEU A 505 -11.07 -5.61 6.03
CA LEU A 505 -10.55 -6.39 4.91
C LEU A 505 -9.13 -6.90 5.19
N ASP A 506 -8.35 -6.11 5.94
CA ASP A 506 -6.93 -6.33 6.18
C ASP A 506 -6.64 -6.85 7.61
N SER A 507 -6.22 -8.11 7.73
CA SER A 507 -5.83 -8.69 9.03
C SER A 507 -4.73 -7.88 9.72
N SER A 508 -3.80 -7.28 8.96
CA SER A 508 -2.71 -6.48 9.55
C SER A 508 -3.21 -5.22 10.26
N VAL A 509 -4.35 -4.67 9.86
CA VAL A 509 -4.99 -3.52 10.53
C VAL A 509 -5.59 -3.95 11.87
N ILE A 510 -6.20 -5.15 11.95
CA ILE A 510 -6.69 -5.72 13.21
C ILE A 510 -5.54 -6.00 14.18
N ASP A 511 -4.43 -6.57 13.71
CA ASP A 511 -3.29 -6.89 14.58
C ASP A 511 -2.56 -5.62 15.06
N VAL A 512 -2.45 -4.59 14.22
CA VAL A 512 -2.06 -3.23 14.65
C VAL A 512 -3.03 -2.65 15.68
N GLY A 513 -4.34 -2.86 15.52
CA GLY A 513 -5.33 -2.47 16.52
C GLY A 513 -5.09 -3.18 17.87
N ARG A 514 -4.75 -4.47 17.84
CA ARG A 514 -4.46 -5.30 19.02
C ARG A 514 -3.22 -4.86 19.76
N GLU A 515 -2.16 -4.49 19.03
CA GLU A 515 -0.89 -4.06 19.60
C GLU A 515 -0.92 -2.59 20.08
N PHE A 516 -1.36 -1.67 19.22
CA PHE A 516 -1.14 -0.24 19.42
C PHE A 516 -2.37 0.53 19.93
N PHE A 517 -3.59 0.11 19.59
CA PHE A 517 -4.84 0.85 19.89
C PHE A 517 -5.63 0.24 21.08
N GLY A 518 -5.14 -0.87 21.64
CA GLY A 518 -5.73 -1.52 22.80
C GLY A 518 -6.90 -2.45 22.48
N LEU A 519 -7.11 -2.80 21.21
CA LEU A 519 -8.18 -3.71 20.78
C LEU A 519 -8.12 -5.06 21.50
N LYS A 520 -6.91 -5.57 21.79
CA LYS A 520 -6.67 -6.80 22.56
C LYS A 520 -7.14 -6.74 24.03
N LYS A 521 -7.26 -5.53 24.59
CA LYS A 521 -7.93 -5.29 25.87
C LYS A 521 -9.45 -5.24 25.69
N LEU A 522 -9.92 -4.60 24.62
CA LEU A 522 -11.34 -4.46 24.30
C LEU A 522 -12.01 -5.83 24.04
N GLU A 523 -11.38 -6.70 23.25
CA GLU A 523 -11.77 -8.10 23.01
C GLU A 523 -11.90 -8.86 24.35
N LYS A 524 -10.94 -8.71 25.27
CA LYS A 524 -10.95 -9.36 26.60
C LYS A 524 -11.97 -8.76 27.58
N GLN A 525 -12.31 -7.48 27.43
CA GLN A 525 -13.24 -6.77 28.31
C GLN A 525 -14.69 -6.97 27.89
N TYR A 526 -14.94 -7.34 26.63
CA TYR A 526 -16.26 -7.45 26.02
C TYR A 526 -16.42 -8.74 25.16
N PRO A 527 -16.06 -9.93 25.64
CA PRO A 527 -16.00 -11.15 24.82
C PRO A 527 -17.35 -11.54 24.19
N ASP A 528 -18.45 -11.38 24.93
CA ASP A 528 -19.81 -11.67 24.44
C ASP A 528 -20.45 -10.49 23.68
N ARG A 529 -19.70 -9.40 23.46
CA ARG A 529 -20.20 -8.11 22.95
C ARG A 529 -19.36 -7.51 21.82
N LEU A 530 -18.16 -8.01 21.55
CA LEU A 530 -17.30 -7.56 20.45
C LEU A 530 -16.84 -8.75 19.62
N PHE A 531 -17.33 -8.81 18.38
CA PHE A 531 -16.96 -9.81 17.40
C PHE A 531 -16.24 -9.14 16.24
N ILE A 532 -15.13 -9.70 15.78
CA ILE A 532 -14.26 -9.11 14.75
C ILE A 532 -14.03 -10.15 13.66
N TYR A 533 -14.24 -9.75 12.41
CA TYR A 533 -14.17 -10.60 11.22
C TYR A 533 -13.21 -9.99 10.21
N VAL A 534 -12.37 -10.82 9.60
CA VAL A 534 -11.52 -10.43 8.46
C VAL A 534 -12.19 -10.86 7.16
N GLY A 535 -12.43 -9.93 6.24
CA GLY A 535 -13.01 -10.22 4.92
C GLY A 535 -13.84 -9.07 4.35
N ASN A 536 -14.53 -9.33 3.23
CA ASN A 536 -15.35 -8.33 2.55
C ASN A 536 -16.54 -7.86 3.40
N ALA A 537 -16.46 -6.63 3.90
CA ALA A 537 -17.47 -6.01 4.74
C ALA A 537 -18.85 -5.87 4.06
N LEU A 538 -18.92 -5.80 2.72
CA LEU A 538 -20.20 -5.77 1.99
C LEU A 538 -20.94 -7.13 1.99
N SER A 539 -20.30 -8.20 2.47
CA SER A 539 -20.93 -9.51 2.74
C SER A 539 -21.36 -9.70 4.22
N ALA A 540 -21.18 -8.67 5.05
CA ALA A 540 -21.50 -8.72 6.47
C ALA A 540 -22.98 -9.04 6.73
N LYS A 541 -23.21 -10.02 7.60
CA LYS A 541 -24.54 -10.46 8.04
C LYS A 541 -24.47 -11.03 9.46
N VAL A 542 -25.55 -10.84 10.21
CA VAL A 542 -25.76 -11.44 11.53
C VAL A 542 -27.15 -12.08 11.57
N LYS A 543 -27.34 -13.04 12.48
CA LYS A 543 -28.65 -13.63 12.72
C LYS A 543 -29.66 -12.54 13.11
N ASP A 544 -30.86 -12.62 12.55
CA ASP A 544 -31.99 -11.71 12.81
C ASP A 544 -31.72 -10.21 12.49
N GLY A 545 -30.68 -9.91 11.70
CA GLY A 545 -30.36 -8.59 11.14
C GLY A 545 -29.68 -7.59 12.10
N PHE A 546 -29.07 -6.55 11.53
CA PHE A 546 -28.44 -5.46 12.26
C PHE A 546 -29.45 -4.40 12.72
N SER A 547 -29.33 -3.94 13.97
CA SER A 547 -30.07 -2.76 14.44
C SER A 547 -29.47 -1.46 13.93
N GLY A 548 -28.15 -1.40 13.77
CA GLY A 548 -27.44 -0.28 13.19
C GLY A 548 -26.28 -0.77 12.32
N ILE A 549 -25.94 -0.03 11.28
CA ILE A 549 -24.72 -0.27 10.49
C ILE A 549 -23.94 1.05 10.42
N LEU A 550 -22.68 1.01 10.82
CA LEU A 550 -21.69 2.05 10.56
C LEU A 550 -20.90 1.67 9.31
N VAL A 551 -20.68 2.61 8.40
CA VAL A 551 -19.93 2.40 7.15
C VAL A 551 -18.82 3.44 7.04
N ASP A 552 -17.59 2.97 6.88
CA ASP A 552 -16.36 3.76 6.83
C ASP A 552 -15.38 3.12 5.81
N LEU A 553 -15.91 2.85 4.61
CA LEU A 553 -15.23 2.04 3.59
C LEU A 553 -14.47 2.91 2.57
N PHE A 554 -13.16 3.03 2.81
CA PHE A 554 -12.22 3.72 1.95
C PHE A 554 -11.11 2.77 1.47
N CYS A 555 -10.55 3.05 0.30
CA CYS A 555 -9.44 2.35 -0.33
C CYS A 555 -8.64 3.36 -1.17
N LYS A 556 -7.30 3.35 -1.07
CA LYS A 556 -6.41 4.31 -1.75
C LYS A 556 -6.76 5.77 -1.43
N GLY A 557 -7.05 6.02 -0.16
CA GLY A 557 -7.48 7.33 0.34
C GLY A 557 -8.81 7.83 -0.23
N SER A 558 -9.66 6.98 -0.82
CA SER A 558 -10.89 7.37 -1.53
C SER A 558 -12.06 6.44 -1.18
N LEU A 559 -13.32 6.89 -1.34
CA LEU A 559 -14.49 6.00 -1.15
C LEU A 559 -14.42 4.80 -2.11
N ILE A 560 -14.82 3.61 -1.66
CA ILE A 560 -14.88 2.44 -2.55
C ILE A 560 -15.96 2.61 -3.63
N PRO A 561 -15.71 2.16 -4.89
CA PRO A 561 -16.67 2.29 -6.01
C PRO A 561 -18.07 1.76 -5.71
N GLU A 562 -18.17 0.69 -4.92
CA GLU A 562 -19.41 -0.02 -4.61
C GLU A 562 -20.41 0.85 -3.82
N LEU A 563 -19.96 1.92 -3.14
CA LEU A 563 -20.84 2.86 -2.45
C LEU A 563 -21.55 3.84 -3.41
N GLN A 564 -21.12 3.93 -4.67
CA GLN A 564 -21.82 4.69 -5.72
C GLN A 564 -22.90 3.83 -6.44
N ASP A 565 -23.05 2.55 -6.09
CA ASP A 565 -24.10 1.65 -6.62
C ASP A 565 -25.33 1.59 -5.67
N PRO A 566 -26.54 2.01 -6.12
CA PRO A 566 -27.79 1.81 -5.38
C PRO A 566 -28.04 0.37 -4.91
N ASN A 567 -27.59 -0.64 -5.65
CA ASN A 567 -27.78 -2.04 -5.27
C ASN A 567 -26.99 -2.43 -4.02
N THR A 568 -25.85 -1.79 -3.75
CA THR A 568 -25.11 -1.94 -2.48
C THR A 568 -25.96 -1.42 -1.31
N TRP A 569 -26.56 -0.24 -1.46
CA TRP A 569 -27.45 0.34 -0.47
C TRP A 569 -28.71 -0.49 -0.25
N GLU A 570 -29.25 -1.11 -1.30
CA GLU A 570 -30.40 -2.02 -1.19
C GLU A 570 -30.02 -3.32 -0.43
N LYS A 571 -28.83 -3.88 -0.67
CA LYS A 571 -28.31 -5.05 0.06
C LYS A 571 -28.12 -4.71 1.55
N LEU A 572 -27.53 -3.55 1.87
CA LEU A 572 -27.36 -3.07 3.25
C LEU A 572 -28.71 -2.74 3.91
N ARG A 573 -29.69 -2.20 3.16
CA ARG A 573 -31.06 -1.99 3.66
C ARG A 573 -31.75 -3.30 4.03
N LYS A 574 -31.51 -4.38 3.27
CA LYS A 574 -32.06 -5.73 3.50
C LYS A 574 -31.42 -6.47 4.69
N SER A 575 -30.22 -6.09 5.13
CA SER A 575 -29.59 -6.66 6.34
C SER A 575 -29.98 -5.95 7.65
N LEU A 576 -30.76 -4.86 7.58
CA LEU A 576 -31.29 -4.15 8.75
C LEU A 576 -32.53 -4.81 9.35
N ARG A 577 -32.66 -4.66 10.67
CA ARG A 577 -33.90 -4.92 11.43
C ARG A 577 -34.97 -3.88 11.12
N LYS A 578 -36.24 -4.20 11.41
CA LYS A 578 -37.35 -3.23 11.34
C LYS A 578 -37.07 -2.04 12.27
N GLY A 579 -36.89 -0.86 11.67
CA GLY A 579 -36.54 0.37 12.39
C GLY A 579 -35.03 0.60 12.58
N GLY A 580 -34.18 -0.30 12.08
CA GLY A 580 -32.73 -0.09 12.03
C GLY A 580 -32.32 1.00 11.04
N ARG A 581 -31.06 1.43 11.14
CA ARG A 581 -30.50 2.55 10.37
C ARG A 581 -29.07 2.29 9.92
N ILE A 582 -28.64 3.02 8.89
CA ILE A 582 -27.24 3.15 8.49
C ILE A 582 -26.77 4.56 8.83
N MET A 583 -25.55 4.68 9.35
CA MET A 583 -24.78 5.93 9.36
C MET A 583 -23.45 5.68 8.64
N VAL A 584 -23.07 6.58 7.73
CA VAL A 584 -21.89 6.41 6.86
C VAL A 584 -21.04 7.67 6.86
N ASN A 585 -19.72 7.51 6.90
CA ASN A 585 -18.76 8.55 6.52
C ASN A 585 -18.70 8.61 4.98
N VAL A 586 -19.14 9.73 4.40
CA VAL A 586 -19.14 9.95 2.94
C VAL A 586 -17.98 10.83 2.47
N GLY A 587 -16.99 11.10 3.33
CA GLY A 587 -15.82 11.89 2.95
C GLY A 587 -16.12 13.38 2.77
N GLY A 588 -15.51 14.02 1.78
CA GLY A 588 -15.61 15.45 1.49
C GLY A 588 -14.62 15.88 0.39
N SER A 589 -14.54 17.18 0.09
CA SER A 589 -13.54 17.73 -0.84
C SER A 589 -12.09 17.52 -0.38
N CYS A 590 -11.90 17.21 0.90
CA CYS A 590 -10.65 16.85 1.56
C CYS A 590 -10.07 15.47 1.24
N VAL A 591 -10.83 14.61 0.55
CA VAL A 591 -10.46 13.20 0.34
C VAL A 591 -9.51 13.08 -0.85
N GLU A 592 -8.21 13.28 -0.58
CA GLU A 592 -7.13 13.09 -1.56
C GLU A 592 -6.98 11.61 -1.93
N ALA A 593 -7.58 11.20 -3.05
CA ALA A 593 -7.40 9.89 -3.64
C ALA A 593 -6.01 9.71 -4.25
N GLU A 594 -5.44 8.50 -4.22
CA GLU A 594 -4.18 8.19 -4.94
C GLU A 594 -4.33 8.39 -6.47
N ASP A 595 -5.54 8.27 -7.00
CA ASP A 595 -5.87 8.60 -8.39
C ASP A 595 -6.50 10.00 -8.45
N LYS A 596 -5.76 10.97 -8.99
CA LYS A 596 -6.21 12.36 -9.13
C LYS A 596 -7.48 12.56 -9.98
N ARG A 597 -7.93 11.53 -10.71
CA ARG A 597 -9.19 11.53 -11.47
C ARG A 597 -10.41 11.22 -10.60
N ARG A 598 -10.21 10.79 -9.34
CA ARG A 598 -11.25 10.44 -8.37
C ARG A 598 -11.47 11.57 -7.35
N ASP A 599 -12.10 12.65 -7.81
CA ASP A 599 -12.47 13.79 -6.97
C ASP A 599 -13.36 13.36 -5.78
N GLY A 600 -12.91 13.66 -4.55
CA GLY A 600 -13.57 13.24 -3.32
C GLY A 600 -14.97 13.85 -3.11
N LYS A 601 -15.23 15.06 -3.63
CA LYS A 601 -16.53 15.71 -3.57
C LYS A 601 -17.51 15.11 -4.58
N VAL A 602 -17.07 14.81 -5.81
CA VAL A 602 -17.89 14.11 -6.82
C VAL A 602 -18.28 12.72 -6.30
N LEU A 603 -17.35 11.97 -5.74
CA LEU A 603 -17.63 10.65 -5.16
C LEU A 603 -18.55 10.70 -3.94
N MET A 604 -18.43 11.72 -3.09
CA MET A 604 -19.37 12.00 -2.00
C MET A 604 -20.78 12.27 -2.56
N GLU A 605 -20.91 13.15 -3.55
CA GLU A 605 -22.18 13.48 -4.19
C GLU A 605 -22.83 12.27 -4.87
N ASP A 606 -22.06 11.46 -5.61
CA ASP A 606 -22.58 10.26 -6.29
C ASP A 606 -22.97 9.16 -5.28
N THR A 607 -22.23 9.03 -4.18
CA THR A 607 -22.62 8.17 -3.05
C THR A 607 -23.94 8.65 -2.42
N LEU A 608 -24.12 9.95 -2.21
CA LEU A 608 -25.37 10.52 -1.70
C LEU A 608 -26.55 10.35 -2.68
N LYS A 609 -26.32 10.50 -4.00
CA LYS A 609 -27.31 10.20 -5.05
C LYS A 609 -27.72 8.72 -5.01
N ALA A 610 -26.75 7.80 -4.90
CA ALA A 610 -27.01 6.36 -4.82
C ALA A 610 -27.80 5.98 -3.55
N MET A 611 -27.48 6.58 -2.41
CA MET A 611 -28.27 6.44 -1.18
C MET A 611 -29.68 7.01 -1.35
N HIS A 612 -29.84 8.20 -1.95
CA HIS A 612 -31.15 8.84 -2.10
C HIS A 612 -32.12 7.99 -2.95
N GLN A 613 -31.63 7.31 -4.00
CA GLN A 613 -32.45 6.37 -4.77
C GLN A 613 -33.04 5.22 -3.93
N VAL A 614 -32.40 4.83 -2.83
CA VAL A 614 -32.82 3.71 -1.95
C VAL A 614 -33.59 4.17 -0.70
N PHE A 615 -33.29 5.37 -0.17
CA PHE A 615 -33.88 5.87 1.08
C PHE A 615 -34.87 7.03 0.90
N GLY A 616 -34.78 7.77 -0.21
CA GLY A 616 -35.55 8.98 -0.50
C GLY A 616 -35.29 10.10 0.52
N ASP A 617 -36.34 10.85 0.86
CA ASP A 617 -36.35 11.94 1.86
C ASP A 617 -36.02 11.50 3.30
N ARG A 618 -35.70 10.22 3.51
CA ARG A 618 -35.25 9.65 4.80
C ARG A 618 -33.74 9.51 4.83
N LEU A 619 -33.05 10.54 4.34
CA LEU A 619 -31.62 10.67 4.26
C LEU A 619 -31.21 12.07 4.71
N PHE A 620 -30.38 12.12 5.75
CA PHE A 620 -29.93 13.35 6.39
C PHE A 620 -28.41 13.39 6.37
N VAL A 621 -27.83 14.58 6.19
CA VAL A 621 -26.38 14.79 6.15
C VAL A 621 -25.94 15.73 7.28
N LEU A 622 -24.78 15.45 7.86
CA LEU A 622 -24.08 16.27 8.83
C LEU A 622 -22.68 16.54 8.29
N ASN A 623 -22.34 17.81 8.09
CA ASN A 623 -20.99 18.23 7.75
C ASN A 623 -20.32 18.71 9.03
N LEU A 624 -19.10 18.25 9.30
CA LEU A 624 -18.26 18.84 10.33
C LEU A 624 -17.57 20.11 9.79
N GLY A 625 -16.82 20.83 10.64
CA GLY A 625 -15.93 21.91 10.21
C GLY A 625 -16.50 23.34 10.19
N ASN A 626 -15.58 24.29 9.96
CA ASN A 626 -15.85 25.73 9.79
C ASN A 626 -15.68 26.22 8.33
N ARG A 627 -15.13 25.38 7.44
CA ARG A 627 -15.10 25.58 5.98
C ARG A 627 -16.13 24.63 5.34
N LYS A 628 -16.32 24.65 4.02
CA LYS A 628 -17.30 23.78 3.33
C LYS A 628 -16.75 22.38 3.02
N ASP A 629 -15.65 22.00 3.67
CA ASP A 629 -14.62 21.13 3.08
C ASP A 629 -14.15 19.99 4.01
N ASP A 630 -14.79 19.83 5.17
CA ASP A 630 -14.50 18.81 6.17
C ASP A 630 -15.35 17.54 5.99
N SER A 631 -15.00 16.47 6.73
CA SER A 631 -15.69 15.18 6.67
C SER A 631 -17.20 15.28 6.92
N SER A 632 -17.96 14.69 6.01
CA SER A 632 -19.42 14.68 5.99
C SER A 632 -19.95 13.27 6.22
N LEU A 633 -21.07 13.16 6.94
CA LEU A 633 -21.70 11.90 7.29
C LEU A 633 -23.16 11.89 6.87
N ALA A 634 -23.66 10.74 6.40
CA ALA A 634 -25.07 10.55 6.08
C ALA A 634 -25.74 9.56 7.04
N LEU A 635 -27.02 9.80 7.37
CA LEU A 635 -27.84 9.02 8.30
C LEU A 635 -29.19 8.69 7.65
N THR A 636 -29.58 7.41 7.71
CA THR A 636 -30.86 6.94 7.14
C THR A 636 -32.00 6.88 8.16
N GLY A 637 -33.23 6.91 7.63
CA GLY A 637 -34.47 6.94 8.41
C GLY A 637 -34.89 8.37 8.78
N LYS A 638 -36.11 8.53 9.32
CA LYS A 638 -36.60 9.84 9.80
C LYS A 638 -35.73 10.34 10.96
N LEU A 639 -35.39 11.63 11.03
CA LEU A 639 -34.85 12.19 12.27
C LEU A 639 -35.81 11.95 13.45
N PRO A 640 -35.30 11.66 14.65
CA PRO A 640 -36.11 11.63 15.87
C PRO A 640 -36.49 13.05 16.30
N ASP A 641 -37.28 13.17 17.37
CA ASP A 641 -37.36 14.43 18.12
C ASP A 641 -35.96 14.80 18.64
N LEU A 642 -35.49 16.00 18.31
CA LEU A 642 -34.11 16.41 18.55
C LEU A 642 -33.83 16.59 20.05
N ASP A 643 -34.79 17.09 20.82
CA ASP A 643 -34.61 17.28 22.26
C ASP A 643 -34.72 15.97 23.04
N ALA A 644 -35.53 15.01 22.58
CA ALA A 644 -35.50 13.63 23.07
C ALA A 644 -34.15 12.98 22.80
N TRP A 645 -33.61 13.09 21.57
CA TRP A 645 -32.30 12.54 21.22
C TRP A 645 -31.17 13.13 22.07
N LYS A 646 -31.14 14.46 22.26
CA LYS A 646 -30.18 15.13 23.16
C LYS A 646 -30.26 14.64 24.62
N LYS A 647 -31.46 14.33 25.13
CA LYS A 647 -31.67 13.85 26.52
C LYS A 647 -31.16 12.44 26.77
N VAL A 648 -31.09 11.59 25.74
CA VAL A 648 -30.60 10.19 25.84
C VAL A 648 -29.14 10.02 25.43
N LEU A 649 -28.52 11.06 24.86
CA LEU A 649 -27.09 11.06 24.54
C LEU A 649 -26.22 11.45 25.73
N PRO A 650 -24.95 10.98 25.77
CA PRO A 650 -23.91 11.63 26.57
C PRO A 650 -23.83 13.12 26.21
N ARG A 651 -23.73 13.99 27.23
CA ARG A 651 -23.73 15.47 27.06
C ARG A 651 -22.62 16.01 26.14
N SER A 652 -21.56 15.25 25.91
CA SER A 652 -20.50 15.56 24.95
C SER A 652 -20.93 15.37 23.48
N LEU A 653 -21.91 14.51 23.20
CA LEU A 653 -22.37 14.18 21.85
C LEU A 653 -23.64 14.95 21.44
N SER A 654 -24.32 15.60 22.38
CA SER A 654 -25.60 16.28 22.12
C SER A 654 -25.49 17.46 21.15
N CYS A 655 -24.29 18.02 20.93
CA CYS A 655 -24.05 19.08 19.95
C CYS A 655 -24.24 18.61 18.50
N TYR A 656 -23.90 17.36 18.17
CA TYR A 656 -24.03 16.82 16.82
C TYR A 656 -25.49 16.69 16.36
N VAL A 657 -26.44 16.60 17.30
CA VAL A 657 -27.88 16.50 16.99
C VAL A 657 -28.38 17.71 16.19
N ASP A 658 -27.92 18.91 16.53
CA ASP A 658 -28.34 20.15 15.89
C ASP A 658 -27.65 20.42 14.54
N MET A 659 -26.73 19.53 14.10
CA MET A 659 -25.97 19.68 12.86
C MET A 659 -26.58 18.92 11.67
N TRP A 660 -27.43 17.91 11.90
CA TRP A 660 -28.10 17.15 10.83
C TRP A 660 -29.07 17.99 10.01
N ARG A 661 -29.01 17.92 8.68
CA ARG A 661 -29.93 18.55 7.73
C ARG A 661 -30.52 17.50 6.78
N PRO A 662 -31.74 17.68 6.23
CA PRO A 662 -32.19 16.86 5.11
C PRO A 662 -31.19 16.96 3.96
N LEU A 663 -30.96 15.87 3.24
CA LEU A 663 -30.20 15.96 1.98
C LEU A 663 -30.98 16.82 0.98
N SER A 664 -30.32 17.86 0.45
CA SER A 664 -30.70 18.48 -0.82
C SER A 664 -29.70 18.01 -1.86
N LEU A 665 -30.21 17.40 -2.93
CA LEU A 665 -29.50 17.21 -4.19
C LEU A 665 -29.76 18.41 -5.11
#